data_AF-A0A7K5YND9-F1
#
_entry.id   AF-A0A7K5YND9-F1
#
_cell.length_a   1.000
_cell.length_b   1.000
_cell.length_c   1.000
_cell.angle_alpha   90.00
_cell.angle_beta   90.00
_cell.angle_gamma   90.00
#
_symmetry.space_group_name_H-M   'P 1'
#
loop_
_entity.id
_entity.type
_entity.pdbx_description
1 polymer ?
#
loop_
_entity_poly.entity_id
_entity_poly.type
_entity_poly.pdbx_seq_one_letter_code
_entity_poly.pdbx_strand_id
1 'polypeptide(L)'
;RVSAAGIPWSVLRSYSSASAKEKATRSATCERTELLEVLKARVKQLQASNVPEVTVNKVELSPLGNDRYQEPLRSVVAASPEEEQPAPRRDESPAQQRIWVEKLKKEMYIRQLKVERRLSITASRTAAESQAKAEPKPKPKREEKAKTKAEKSPKIPKIPKAKGAAAWSQTPAGSRNVYAHVKPRAAAGKEGAKVRRPQRVPEDKDSSQHKILQQTIQSNLQCFLFLQQPEEAERFLLSYHKSPVKRWLLNINAYNIVMRSWARKGSLQRINRLFSMLESVGLRPSLDSYTAVLECMGRIQSSPEAVWRCLQQMRNDGFHVDELFQKCLLEEDEKEKVLRAIRIVQPNYQLPPPPKPQTCKSSLLQDFYSREKMVSYPKLDFSAQELRERFQQQLEMELDSTITIESVEAAKPLTPQAIKARELLATLRSQWHDSILQALRKSKHNMSKLKRTSGYNIFYPYLCLLPDEEYVGIMLQVLNTLSPQGESLVVLARELGSKVYNRYITQRKLRSRQLEKVQEIYEDYIHLLAKDSQPEKYLPREYWEKLVAEAGFGPSLNLKDCSWPYMLLMRLGMHMLELLVQAVKMPRNILSPRLEPRLIPVLYHIYSFHSTWQVGLIKPHPIFSQIVSDAAETMLTFNSSAIPMLCPPVPWTSPSFGAFVLNDTKLMRFVDGAVQHQLLLEQCPPVNLHPVLDALNQLGNCAWKINQPVLDIIISIFNDKGNEKLDIPPPLSEAPRPPALPGSPSTWSKSQKHEVLMCKKKAAEMHSLRMDALYKLSIANYVRDKVFWFPHNMDFRGRTYPCPPYFNHLGNDVTRAILLFAEGRPLGPRGLDWLKIHLINLTGLKKKSALRERLEYANKIMEEILDSADRPLTGRKWWMNTDEPWQALACCMEIAKASRSPDPAAYVSHFPVHQDGSCNGLQHYAALGRDLIGAISVNLMPCNVPQDVYSAVAQQVEEFRKKDAEQGVKIAQVLQGFISRKVVKQTVMTVVYGVTRYGGRLQIEKRLKEIDEFPEEYLWEASHYLVKQVFNGIKEMFSATRDIQNWLTESAKLIAQSGRTVEWVTPLGLPIVQPYYRSSSTVLNCSMQHLSVKNFNSNQKPDTVKQKNAFPPNFIHSLDSTHMMLTALHCLRQGLTFVSVHDCYWTHALTVDIMNEICRQQFVALHSEKILQDLSEFMLENYCSPGRETRALWQKKLMEQLSSVPQTGEFNLQRVMDSTYFFS
;
A
#
# COMPACT_ATOMS: atom_id res chain seq x y z
N ARG A 1 35.17 46.89 17.86
CA ARG A 1 34.49 48.18 18.13
C ARG A 1 33.20 48.19 17.31
N VAL A 2 32.06 48.61 17.89
CA VAL A 2 30.81 49.12 17.24
C VAL A 2 30.24 48.25 16.10
N SER A 3 29.24 47.37 16.25
CA SER A 3 27.83 47.54 16.66
C SER A 3 26.93 48.35 15.70
N ALA A 4 25.95 47.70 15.06
CA ALA A 4 24.64 48.28 14.73
C ALA A 4 23.63 47.17 14.37
N ALA A 5 22.35 47.38 14.65
CA ALA A 5 21.27 46.43 14.40
C ALA A 5 20.40 46.84 13.19
N GLY A 6 19.62 45.90 12.66
CA GLY A 6 18.57 46.16 11.67
C GLY A 6 17.43 45.15 11.81
N ILE A 7 16.21 45.65 12.05
CA ILE A 7 14.98 44.86 12.21
C ILE A 7 14.09 45.03 10.93
N PRO A 8 12.82 44.55 10.85
CA PRO A 8 12.44 43.62 9.80
C PRO A 8 11.60 44.25 8.67
N TRP A 9 11.65 43.67 7.47
CA TRP A 9 10.71 44.01 6.40
C TRP A 9 9.65 42.91 6.21
N SER A 10 8.41 43.27 6.51
CA SER A 10 7.21 42.54 6.12
C SER A 10 6.46 43.29 5.01
N VAL A 11 5.60 42.57 4.28
CA VAL A 11 4.68 43.09 3.25
C VAL A 11 5.33 43.52 1.92
N LEU A 12 5.33 42.59 0.96
CA LEU A 12 5.20 42.91 -0.46
C LEU A 12 4.17 41.97 -1.09
N ARG A 13 2.99 42.51 -1.42
CA ARG A 13 1.96 41.80 -2.20
C ARG A 13 2.38 41.78 -3.67
N SER A 14 2.61 40.60 -4.25
CA SER A 14 2.72 40.43 -5.69
C SER A 14 1.36 40.04 -6.30
N TYR A 15 0.62 41.04 -6.79
CA TYR A 15 -0.46 40.79 -7.74
C TYR A 15 0.14 40.42 -9.10
N SER A 16 -0.10 39.19 -9.58
CA SER A 16 0.22 38.79 -10.95
C SER A 16 -1.07 38.76 -11.79
N SER A 17 -1.18 39.71 -12.72
CA SER A 17 -2.29 39.87 -13.67
C SER A 17 -2.16 38.94 -14.88
N ALA A 18 -2.18 37.62 -14.64
CA ALA A 18 -2.29 36.64 -15.73
C ALA A 18 -3.71 36.67 -16.34
N SER A 19 -3.79 36.80 -17.67
CA SER A 19 -5.04 36.80 -18.43
C SER A 19 -5.88 35.54 -18.17
N ALA A 20 -7.21 35.69 -18.13
CA ALA A 20 -8.13 34.57 -17.92
C ALA A 20 -7.94 33.44 -18.95
N LYS A 21 -7.54 33.79 -20.18
CA LYS A 21 -7.22 32.83 -21.25
C LYS A 21 -5.96 32.02 -20.93
N GLU A 22 -4.93 32.68 -20.39
CA GLU A 22 -3.66 32.04 -20.02
C GLU A 22 -3.80 31.16 -18.76
N LYS A 23 -4.65 31.58 -17.80
CA LYS A 23 -5.08 30.71 -16.68
C LYS A 23 -5.83 29.47 -17.18
N ALA A 24 -6.72 29.61 -18.17
CA ALA A 24 -7.42 28.45 -18.74
C ALA A 24 -6.47 27.47 -19.44
N THR A 25 -5.51 27.95 -20.25
CA THR A 25 -4.53 27.06 -20.91
C THR A 25 -3.57 26.41 -19.90
N ARG A 26 -3.17 27.13 -18.84
CA ARG A 26 -2.37 26.55 -17.75
C ARG A 26 -3.18 25.55 -16.92
N SER A 27 -4.47 25.79 -16.66
CA SER A 27 -5.37 24.82 -16.00
C SER A 27 -5.51 23.56 -16.85
N ALA A 28 -5.86 23.68 -18.13
CA ALA A 28 -6.02 22.54 -19.03
C ALA A 28 -4.72 21.74 -19.24
N THR A 29 -3.56 22.42 -19.28
CA THR A 29 -2.26 21.73 -19.35
C THR A 29 -1.95 21.02 -18.02
N CYS A 30 -2.15 21.70 -16.89
CA CYS A 30 -1.92 21.16 -15.55
C CYS A 30 -2.84 19.96 -15.26
N GLU A 31 -4.13 20.07 -15.57
CA GLU A 31 -5.10 18.97 -15.49
C GLU A 31 -4.67 17.79 -16.36
N ARG A 32 -4.08 18.03 -17.54
CA ARG A 32 -3.59 16.96 -18.43
C ARG A 32 -2.32 16.29 -17.90
N THR A 33 -1.37 17.01 -17.30
CA THR A 33 -0.20 16.41 -16.62
C THR A 33 -0.58 15.71 -15.32
N GLU A 34 -1.46 16.30 -14.51
CA GLU A 34 -2.00 15.67 -13.30
C GLU A 34 -2.75 14.39 -13.65
N LEU A 35 -3.60 14.40 -14.68
CA LEU A 35 -4.28 13.20 -15.18
C LEU A 35 -3.27 12.14 -15.64
N LEU A 36 -2.22 12.52 -16.37
CA LEU A 36 -1.16 11.59 -16.79
C LEU A 36 -0.41 10.96 -15.60
N GLU A 37 -0.07 11.73 -14.57
CA GLU A 37 0.58 11.20 -13.36
C GLU A 37 -0.39 10.36 -12.50
N VAL A 38 -1.67 10.73 -12.41
CA VAL A 38 -2.74 9.91 -11.81
C VAL A 38 -2.88 8.58 -12.56
N LEU A 39 -2.83 8.60 -13.89
CA LEU A 39 -2.94 7.40 -14.73
C LEU A 39 -1.69 6.52 -14.64
N LYS A 40 -0.47 7.09 -14.63
CA LYS A 40 0.76 6.33 -14.34
C LYS A 40 0.71 5.70 -12.95
N ALA A 41 0.27 6.44 -11.94
CA ALA A 41 0.09 5.92 -10.59
C ALA A 41 -0.97 4.81 -10.54
N ARG A 42 -2.07 4.92 -11.30
CA ARG A 42 -3.12 3.89 -11.36
C ARG A 42 -2.68 2.65 -12.14
N VAL A 43 -1.89 2.81 -13.22
CA VAL A 43 -1.26 1.69 -13.92
C VAL A 43 -0.27 0.98 -13.00
N LYS A 44 0.58 1.72 -12.26
CA LYS A 44 1.43 1.14 -11.20
C LYS A 44 0.61 0.43 -10.12
N GLN A 45 -0.53 0.98 -9.71
CA GLN A 45 -1.40 0.37 -8.69
C GLN A 45 -2.10 -0.92 -9.18
N LEU A 46 -2.37 -1.03 -10.49
CA LEU A 46 -2.86 -2.25 -11.14
C LEU A 46 -1.73 -3.25 -11.47
N GLN A 47 -0.48 -2.79 -11.60
CA GLN A 47 0.70 -3.63 -11.77
C GLN A 47 1.24 -4.17 -10.43
N ALA A 48 1.09 -3.41 -9.35
CA ALA A 48 1.39 -3.82 -7.98
C ALA A 48 0.49 -4.98 -7.47
N SER A 49 -0.55 -5.33 -8.23
CA SER A 49 -1.32 -6.56 -8.03
C SER A 49 -0.55 -7.82 -8.42
N ASN A 50 0.47 -7.70 -9.29
CA ASN A 50 1.14 -8.83 -9.95
C ASN A 50 2.69 -8.80 -9.89
N VAL A 51 3.35 -7.74 -9.41
CA VAL A 51 4.83 -7.65 -9.36
C VAL A 51 5.29 -6.82 -8.16
N PRO A 52 6.35 -7.21 -7.41
CA PRO A 52 7.05 -6.31 -6.50
C PRO A 52 7.68 -5.11 -7.25
N GLU A 53 7.85 -3.97 -6.58
CA GLU A 53 8.21 -2.71 -7.26
C GLU A 53 9.61 -2.72 -7.91
N VAL A 54 9.66 -2.89 -9.24
CA VAL A 54 10.83 -2.53 -10.06
C VAL A 54 10.43 -1.51 -11.11
N THR A 55 10.94 -0.28 -11.01
CA THR A 55 10.59 0.82 -11.91
C THR A 55 11.38 0.77 -13.23
N VAL A 56 10.76 0.27 -14.29
CA VAL A 56 11.27 0.43 -15.66
C VAL A 56 10.91 1.82 -16.21
N ASN A 57 11.94 2.59 -16.60
CA ASN A 57 11.78 3.91 -17.19
C ASN A 57 11.46 3.83 -18.69
N LYS A 58 10.36 4.46 -19.14
CA LYS A 58 10.08 4.74 -20.56
C LYS A 58 10.46 6.18 -20.90
N VAL A 59 11.14 6.38 -22.03
CA VAL A 59 11.52 7.69 -22.58
C VAL A 59 10.90 7.85 -23.96
N GLU A 60 10.26 9.00 -24.21
CA GLU A 60 9.88 9.47 -25.54
C GLU A 60 10.59 10.81 -25.80
N LEU A 61 11.03 11.03 -27.04
CA LEU A 61 11.85 12.18 -27.45
C LEU A 61 11.06 13.12 -28.36
N SER A 62 11.18 14.43 -28.12
CA SER A 62 10.82 15.50 -29.05
C SER A 62 12.07 16.31 -29.44
N PRO A 63 12.11 16.96 -30.62
CA PRO A 63 13.35 17.50 -31.17
C PRO A 63 13.77 18.82 -30.53
N LEU A 64 15.06 18.92 -30.19
CA LEU A 64 15.72 20.15 -29.74
C LEU A 64 16.10 21.03 -30.94
N GLY A 65 15.81 22.34 -30.84
CA GLY A 65 16.38 23.38 -31.68
C GLY A 65 17.67 23.93 -31.06
N ASN A 66 18.61 24.37 -31.90
CA ASN A 66 19.89 24.93 -31.48
C ASN A 66 19.72 26.27 -30.75
N ASP A 67 20.54 26.49 -29.72
CA ASP A 67 21.01 27.84 -29.37
C ASP A 67 22.50 27.82 -29.00
N ARG A 68 23.19 28.94 -29.25
CA ARG A 68 24.66 29.02 -29.30
C ARG A 68 25.28 29.44 -27.96
N TYR A 69 26.40 28.82 -27.60
CA TYR A 69 27.32 29.35 -26.58
C TYR A 69 28.31 30.36 -27.19
N GLN A 70 28.74 31.33 -26.38
CA GLN A 70 29.76 32.32 -26.73
C GLN A 70 31.17 31.83 -26.36
N GLU A 71 32.17 32.16 -27.18
CA GLU A 71 33.60 32.04 -26.87
C GLU A 71 34.14 33.27 -26.13
N PRO A 72 35.34 33.14 -25.53
CA PRO A 72 36.34 34.20 -25.69
C PRO A 72 37.79 33.72 -25.99
N LEU A 73 38.35 34.25 -27.08
CA LEU A 73 39.71 34.82 -27.24
C LEU A 73 41.01 33.97 -27.14
N ARG A 74 41.54 33.66 -28.34
CA ARG A 74 42.93 33.90 -28.87
C ARG A 74 44.19 33.60 -28.04
N SER A 75 45.02 32.67 -28.57
CA SER A 75 46.47 32.79 -28.90
C SER A 75 46.91 31.51 -29.71
N VAL A 76 48.05 31.34 -30.42
CA VAL A 76 49.12 32.21 -30.98
C VAL A 76 49.91 31.45 -32.10
N VAL A 77 50.58 32.15 -33.05
CA VAL A 77 51.71 31.74 -33.97
C VAL A 77 51.58 30.40 -34.78
N ALA A 78 51.31 30.42 -36.10
CA ALA A 78 52.19 30.57 -37.31
C ALA A 78 52.78 29.22 -37.83
N ALA A 79 53.09 28.97 -39.13
CA ALA A 79 53.20 29.85 -40.33
C ALA A 79 52.80 29.14 -41.66
N SER A 80 52.75 29.91 -42.77
CA SER A 80 52.41 29.55 -44.18
C SER A 80 53.63 29.02 -45.01
N PRO A 81 53.66 28.87 -46.37
CA PRO A 81 53.08 29.64 -47.51
C PRO A 81 52.28 28.74 -48.53
N GLU A 82 51.78 29.13 -49.72
CA GLU A 82 52.19 30.10 -50.77
C GLU A 82 51.02 30.87 -51.44
N GLU A 83 51.36 31.87 -52.26
CA GLU A 83 50.50 32.95 -52.80
C GLU A 83 50.39 32.92 -54.34
N GLU A 84 49.34 33.55 -54.92
CA GLU A 84 49.49 34.72 -55.80
C GLU A 84 48.12 35.41 -56.13
N GLN A 85 48.16 36.58 -56.79
CA GLN A 85 47.15 37.67 -56.74
C GLN A 85 46.36 37.90 -58.08
N PRO A 86 45.78 39.10 -58.42
CA PRO A 86 44.75 39.94 -57.76
C PRO A 86 43.55 40.41 -58.66
N ALA A 87 42.39 40.72 -58.02
CA ALA A 87 41.41 41.82 -58.31
C ALA A 87 40.74 41.99 -59.72
N PRO A 88 39.62 42.78 -59.94
CA PRO A 88 38.91 43.70 -59.02
C PRO A 88 37.33 43.69 -59.00
N ARG A 89 36.77 44.28 -57.93
CA ARG A 89 35.51 45.08 -57.80
C ARG A 89 34.23 44.76 -58.62
N ARG A 90 33.08 44.64 -57.91
CA ARG A 90 31.95 45.63 -57.93
C ARG A 90 30.87 45.35 -56.86
N ASP A 91 30.18 46.40 -56.43
CA ASP A 91 29.10 46.40 -55.44
C ASP A 91 27.74 45.94 -56.01
N GLU A 92 26.92 45.27 -55.18
CA GLU A 92 25.46 45.25 -55.33
C GLU A 92 24.73 45.55 -54.01
N SER A 93 23.57 46.18 -54.12
CA SER A 93 22.93 47.00 -53.08
C SER A 93 22.07 46.24 -52.04
N PRO A 94 21.79 46.83 -50.85
CA PRO A 94 21.02 46.19 -49.77
C PRO A 94 19.48 46.20 -49.96
N ALA A 95 19.00 45.85 -51.16
CA ALA A 95 17.57 45.93 -51.51
C ALA A 95 16.76 44.67 -51.13
N GLN A 96 17.35 43.47 -51.19
CA GLN A 96 16.57 42.22 -51.13
C GLN A 96 16.05 41.82 -49.74
N GLN A 97 16.68 42.25 -48.64
CA GLN A 97 16.26 41.87 -47.28
C GLN A 97 14.96 42.54 -46.80
N ARG A 98 14.58 43.71 -47.34
CA ARG A 98 13.31 44.37 -46.95
C ARG A 98 12.08 43.67 -47.54
N ILE A 99 12.19 43.16 -48.77
CA ILE A 99 11.09 42.49 -49.49
C ILE A 99 10.62 41.23 -48.74
N TRP A 100 11.54 40.45 -48.18
CA TRP A 100 11.19 39.22 -47.46
C TRP A 100 10.46 39.48 -46.14
N VAL A 101 10.86 40.52 -45.39
CA VAL A 101 10.24 40.91 -44.13
C VAL A 101 8.85 41.53 -44.35
N GLU A 102 8.66 42.32 -45.41
CA GLU A 102 7.32 42.82 -45.78
C GLU A 102 6.39 41.71 -46.27
N LYS A 103 6.90 40.73 -47.02
CA LYS A 103 6.13 39.55 -47.43
C LYS A 103 5.65 38.75 -46.22
N LEU A 104 6.52 38.50 -45.24
CA LEU A 104 6.16 37.84 -43.98
C LEU A 104 5.12 38.64 -43.17
N LYS A 105 5.26 39.96 -43.09
CA LYS A 105 4.27 40.83 -42.42
C LYS A 105 2.92 40.81 -43.15
N LYS A 106 2.89 40.86 -44.48
CA LYS A 106 1.67 40.69 -45.28
C LYS A 106 1.04 39.31 -45.08
N GLU A 107 1.82 38.23 -45.05
CA GLU A 107 1.31 36.87 -44.82
C GLU A 107 0.75 36.69 -43.40
N MET A 108 1.40 37.26 -42.37
CA MET A 108 0.86 37.29 -41.01
C MET A 108 -0.44 38.09 -40.92
N TYR A 109 -0.50 39.27 -41.55
CA TYR A 109 -1.70 40.10 -41.58
C TYR A 109 -2.85 39.41 -42.34
N ILE A 110 -2.58 38.74 -43.47
CA ILE A 110 -3.56 37.94 -44.21
C ILE A 110 -4.02 36.73 -43.40
N ARG A 111 -3.14 36.08 -42.62
CA ARG A 111 -3.54 35.02 -41.69
C ARG A 111 -4.42 35.56 -40.56
N GLN A 112 -4.11 36.73 -40.01
CA GLN A 112 -4.90 37.38 -38.97
C GLN A 112 -6.28 37.78 -39.49
N LEU A 113 -6.37 38.41 -40.66
CA LEU A 113 -7.63 38.69 -41.36
C LEU A 113 -8.43 37.42 -41.71
N LYS A 114 -7.78 36.30 -42.05
CA LYS A 114 -8.47 35.01 -42.27
C LYS A 114 -9.00 34.41 -40.97
N VAL A 115 -8.33 34.61 -39.84
CA VAL A 115 -8.82 34.20 -38.51
C VAL A 115 -9.96 35.10 -38.06
N GLU A 116 -9.86 36.41 -38.25
CA GLU A 116 -10.94 37.37 -37.95
C GLU A 116 -12.17 37.15 -38.86
N ARG A 117 -12.00 36.86 -40.16
CA ARG A 117 -13.10 36.41 -41.03
C ARG A 117 -13.71 35.10 -40.57
N ARG A 118 -12.92 34.13 -40.09
CA ARG A 118 -13.48 32.88 -39.54
C ARG A 118 -14.27 33.14 -38.26
N LEU A 119 -13.75 33.98 -37.36
CA LEU A 119 -14.44 34.36 -36.12
C LEU A 119 -15.72 35.17 -36.40
N SER A 120 -15.70 36.08 -37.38
CA SER A 120 -16.92 36.80 -37.78
C SER A 120 -17.93 35.90 -38.48
N ILE A 121 -17.51 34.99 -39.37
CA ILE A 121 -18.40 33.98 -39.98
C ILE A 121 -19.00 33.06 -38.91
N THR A 122 -18.24 32.64 -37.90
CA THR A 122 -18.76 31.84 -36.78
C THR A 122 -19.74 32.64 -35.93
N ALA A 123 -19.45 33.90 -35.61
CA ALA A 123 -20.36 34.80 -34.89
C ALA A 123 -21.66 35.07 -35.67
N SER A 124 -21.56 35.30 -36.99
CA SER A 124 -22.70 35.44 -37.90
C SER A 124 -23.56 34.18 -37.96
N ARG A 125 -22.96 32.98 -37.92
CA ARG A 125 -23.70 31.71 -37.85
C ARG A 125 -24.50 31.58 -36.54
N THR A 126 -23.89 31.88 -35.40
CA THR A 126 -24.60 31.88 -34.10
C THR A 126 -25.67 32.98 -33.98
N ALA A 127 -25.54 34.09 -34.72
CA ALA A 127 -26.58 35.12 -34.82
C ALA A 127 -27.73 34.69 -35.77
N ALA A 128 -27.42 34.01 -36.87
CA ALA A 128 -28.42 33.51 -37.81
C ALA A 128 -29.28 32.38 -37.21
N GLU A 129 -28.70 31.51 -36.39
CA GLU A 129 -29.44 30.45 -35.68
C GLU A 129 -30.32 30.96 -34.52
N SER A 130 -30.18 32.24 -34.12
CA SER A 130 -31.01 32.89 -33.09
C SER A 130 -32.07 33.86 -33.63
N GLN A 131 -32.16 34.06 -34.96
CA GLN A 131 -33.20 34.88 -35.60
C GLN A 131 -34.21 34.10 -36.47
N ALA A 132 -34.12 32.77 -36.55
CA ALA A 132 -35.01 31.93 -37.35
C ALA A 132 -36.15 31.26 -36.54
N LYS A 133 -37.00 32.04 -35.83
CA LYS A 133 -38.35 31.59 -35.36
C LYS A 133 -39.26 32.70 -34.74
N ALA A 134 -39.54 33.74 -35.52
CA ALA A 134 -40.68 34.68 -35.39
C ALA A 134 -40.67 35.48 -36.71
N GLU A 135 -41.69 35.68 -37.54
CA GLU A 135 -43.17 35.74 -37.47
C GLU A 135 -43.69 35.53 -38.95
N PRO A 136 -44.92 35.83 -39.45
CA PRO A 136 -46.09 36.52 -38.86
C PRO A 136 -47.47 35.84 -39.10
N LYS A 137 -48.56 36.52 -38.70
CA LYS A 137 -49.96 36.21 -39.09
C LYS A 137 -50.42 37.04 -40.30
N PRO A 138 -51.41 36.53 -41.07
CA PRO A 138 -52.54 37.34 -41.53
C PRO A 138 -53.92 36.76 -41.18
N LYS A 139 -54.96 37.60 -41.29
CA LYS A 139 -56.41 37.35 -41.10
C LYS A 139 -57.11 37.15 -42.49
N PRO A 140 -58.47 37.08 -42.65
CA PRO A 140 -59.59 36.68 -41.76
C PRO A 140 -60.63 35.71 -42.42
N LYS A 141 -61.55 35.14 -41.60
CA LYS A 141 -63.05 35.21 -41.74
C LYS A 141 -63.67 34.49 -40.51
N ARG A 142 -64.54 35.17 -39.73
CA ARG A 142 -66.01 34.96 -39.63
C ARG A 142 -66.41 33.49 -39.36
N GLU A 143 -67.21 33.13 -38.35
CA GLU A 143 -67.97 33.84 -37.30
C GLU A 143 -68.21 32.81 -36.12
N GLU A 144 -68.76 33.05 -34.92
CA GLU A 144 -69.60 34.14 -34.37
C GLU A 144 -69.55 34.29 -32.80
N LYS A 145 -70.73 34.41 -32.15
CA LYS A 145 -71.20 34.56 -30.74
C LYS A 145 -70.63 33.61 -29.65
N ALA A 146 -70.68 33.89 -28.32
CA ALA A 146 -71.05 35.09 -27.54
C ALA A 146 -70.75 34.94 -26.01
N LYS A 147 -70.58 36.08 -25.29
CA LYS A 147 -70.84 36.34 -23.84
C LYS A 147 -70.04 35.49 -22.78
N THR A 148 -69.60 35.98 -21.61
CA THR A 148 -69.75 37.28 -20.90
C THR A 148 -68.66 37.46 -19.80
N LYS A 149 -68.24 38.72 -19.54
CA LYS A 149 -67.93 39.39 -18.23
C LYS A 149 -67.26 38.61 -17.06
N ALA A 150 -66.36 39.17 -16.24
CA ALA A 150 -65.68 40.47 -16.22
C ALA A 150 -64.51 40.47 -15.19
N GLU A 151 -63.49 41.31 -15.42
CA GLU A 151 -62.86 42.32 -14.51
C GLU A 151 -62.69 42.04 -12.98
N LYS A 152 -61.66 42.54 -12.26
CA LYS A 152 -60.53 43.46 -12.53
C LYS A 152 -59.45 43.32 -11.42
N SER A 153 -58.20 43.73 -11.71
CA SER A 153 -57.11 43.98 -10.74
C SER A 153 -57.09 45.47 -10.29
N PRO A 154 -56.09 46.11 -9.61
CA PRO A 154 -54.77 45.67 -9.06
C PRO A 154 -54.30 46.37 -7.71
N LYS A 155 -52.99 46.24 -7.34
CA LYS A 155 -52.09 47.14 -6.52
C LYS A 155 -52.03 47.09 -4.95
N ILE A 156 -50.86 46.65 -4.40
CA ILE A 156 -49.77 47.39 -3.64
C ILE A 156 -50.19 48.62 -2.76
N PRO A 157 -49.62 48.98 -1.54
CA PRO A 157 -48.47 48.47 -0.70
C PRO A 157 -48.62 48.41 0.88
N LYS A 158 -47.57 47.92 1.59
CA LYS A 158 -47.01 48.30 2.94
C LYS A 158 -47.85 48.34 4.27
N ILE A 159 -47.46 47.48 5.24
CA ILE A 159 -46.97 47.73 6.65
C ILE A 159 -47.59 48.92 7.45
N PRO A 160 -48.01 48.86 8.76
CA PRO A 160 -47.47 48.07 9.92
C PRO A 160 -48.42 47.53 11.04
N LYS A 161 -47.85 46.65 11.91
CA LYS A 161 -47.97 46.49 13.39
C LYS A 161 -49.31 46.68 14.20
N ALA A 162 -49.64 45.61 14.93
CA ALA A 162 -49.81 45.50 16.41
C ALA A 162 -51.21 45.42 17.10
N LYS A 163 -51.24 44.59 18.17
CA LYS A 163 -52.29 44.37 19.21
C LYS A 163 -53.59 43.74 18.66
N GLY A 164 -54.13 42.63 19.17
CA GLY A 164 -54.45 42.23 20.56
C GLY A 164 -55.97 41.98 20.59
N ALA A 165 -56.61 41.14 21.40
CA ALA A 165 -56.20 40.22 22.48
C ALA A 165 -57.34 39.18 22.70
N ALA A 166 -57.22 38.31 23.72
CA ALA A 166 -58.31 37.49 24.32
C ALA A 166 -58.87 36.32 23.46
N ALA A 167 -59.36 35.20 24.02
CA ALA A 167 -59.32 34.72 25.42
C ALA A 167 -59.68 33.20 25.52
N TRP A 168 -59.13 32.54 26.56
CA TRP A 168 -59.68 31.36 27.28
C TRP A 168 -59.80 30.04 26.45
N SER A 169 -59.76 28.82 27.00
CA SER A 169 -59.35 28.20 28.29
C SER A 169 -59.15 26.68 27.99
N GLN A 170 -58.63 25.75 28.79
CA GLN A 170 -58.52 25.61 30.25
C GLN A 170 -57.45 24.52 30.58
N THR A 171 -56.73 24.67 31.69
CA THR A 171 -55.82 23.68 32.35
C THR A 171 -56.63 22.73 33.28
N PRO A 172 -56.09 21.84 34.18
CA PRO A 172 -54.74 21.66 34.75
C PRO A 172 -54.28 20.16 34.77
N ALA A 173 -53.34 19.60 35.55
CA ALA A 173 -52.41 19.98 36.65
C ALA A 173 -51.18 19.02 36.61
N GLY A 174 -50.04 19.17 37.30
CA GLY A 174 -49.50 20.25 38.13
C GLY A 174 -48.29 19.81 39.01
N SER A 175 -47.57 20.79 39.59
CA SER A 175 -46.81 20.74 40.87
C SER A 175 -45.37 20.16 40.88
N ARG A 176 -44.33 20.77 41.50
CA ARG A 176 -44.15 22.05 42.25
C ARG A 176 -42.66 22.46 42.34
N ASN A 177 -42.38 23.78 42.20
CA ASN A 177 -41.66 24.75 43.08
C ASN A 177 -40.31 24.36 43.77
N VAL A 178 -39.39 25.27 44.15
CA VAL A 178 -39.53 26.61 44.78
C VAL A 178 -38.38 27.59 44.39
N TYR A 179 -38.67 28.90 44.37
CA TYR A 179 -37.73 30.04 44.28
C TYR A 179 -37.54 30.76 45.64
N ALA A 180 -36.41 31.46 45.85
CA ALA A 180 -36.38 32.72 46.62
C ALA A 180 -35.16 33.62 46.30
N HIS A 181 -35.34 34.94 46.38
CA HIS A 181 -34.36 36.00 46.15
C HIS A 181 -33.96 36.73 47.44
N VAL A 182 -32.75 37.31 47.51
CA VAL A 182 -32.47 38.57 48.24
C VAL A 182 -31.48 39.46 47.46
N LYS A 183 -31.66 40.79 47.58
CA LYS A 183 -30.88 41.96 47.08
C LYS A 183 -30.83 42.97 48.27
N PRO A 184 -30.24 44.18 48.21
CA PRO A 184 -29.11 44.72 47.42
C PRO A 184 -28.13 45.57 48.30
N ARG A 185 -27.04 46.11 47.72
CA ARG A 185 -26.68 47.56 47.80
C ARG A 185 -25.48 47.89 46.92
N ALA A 186 -25.38 49.17 46.51
CA ALA A 186 -24.28 49.71 45.73
C ALA A 186 -23.75 50.99 46.38
N ALA A 187 -22.44 51.17 46.36
CA ALA A 187 -21.75 52.45 46.57
C ALA A 187 -20.46 52.41 45.73
N ALA A 188 -20.06 53.55 45.17
CA ALA A 188 -19.02 53.62 44.14
C ALA A 188 -17.64 54.01 44.69
N GLY A 189 -16.59 53.44 44.10
CA GLY A 189 -15.20 53.86 44.26
C GLY A 189 -14.42 53.46 43.01
N LYS A 190 -13.80 54.43 42.32
CA LYS A 190 -13.00 54.17 41.12
C LYS A 190 -11.54 53.91 41.52
N GLU A 191 -10.95 52.83 41.03
CA GLU A 191 -9.54 52.85 40.60
C GLU A 191 -9.26 51.72 39.59
N GLY A 192 -8.33 51.97 38.66
CA GLY A 192 -8.29 51.26 37.38
C GLY A 192 -7.34 50.06 37.33
N ALA A 193 -7.89 48.86 37.09
CA ALA A 193 -7.11 47.68 36.69
C ALA A 193 -7.39 47.30 35.22
N LYS A 194 -6.35 47.31 34.37
CA LYS A 194 -6.43 46.87 32.97
C LYS A 194 -6.66 45.35 32.88
N VAL A 195 -7.92 44.92 32.76
CA VAL A 195 -8.24 43.52 32.43
C VAL A 195 -7.71 43.20 31.03
N ARG A 196 -6.70 42.33 30.94
CA ARG A 196 -6.28 41.73 29.66
C ARG A 196 -7.43 40.93 29.08
N ARG A 197 -7.86 41.28 27.85
CA ARG A 197 -8.76 40.43 27.06
C ARG A 197 -8.16 39.03 26.91
N PRO A 198 -8.96 37.95 26.96
CA PRO A 198 -8.49 36.62 26.55
C PRO A 198 -8.02 36.70 25.10
N GLN A 199 -6.79 36.26 24.81
CA GLN A 199 -6.36 36.11 23.42
C GLN A 199 -7.18 35.00 22.77
N ARG A 200 -7.89 35.34 21.68
CA ARG A 200 -8.55 34.35 20.84
C ARG A 200 -7.48 33.37 20.31
N VAL A 201 -7.71 32.08 20.55
CA VAL A 201 -6.93 31.00 19.93
C VAL A 201 -7.14 31.07 18.41
N PRO A 202 -6.09 31.10 17.58
CA PRO A 202 -6.24 31.03 16.12
C PRO A 202 -6.73 29.64 15.69
N GLU A 203 -7.71 29.61 14.78
CA GLU A 203 -8.31 28.36 14.30
C GLU A 203 -7.35 27.56 13.39
N ASP A 204 -6.97 26.39 13.90
CA ASP A 204 -6.87 25.09 13.21
C ASP A 204 -6.27 25.07 11.78
N LYS A 205 -5.03 25.57 11.64
CA LYS A 205 -4.21 25.35 10.43
C LYS A 205 -2.91 24.54 10.64
N ASP A 206 -2.37 24.49 11.86
CA ASP A 206 -1.03 23.92 12.15
C ASP A 206 -1.01 22.53 12.86
N SER A 207 -2.17 21.91 13.08
CA SER A 207 -2.30 20.73 13.94
C SER A 207 -1.47 19.49 13.53
N SER A 208 -1.08 19.35 12.25
CA SER A 208 -0.30 18.20 11.76
C SER A 208 1.22 18.34 11.92
N GLN A 209 1.81 19.50 11.57
CA GLN A 209 3.24 19.76 11.84
C GLN A 209 3.52 19.73 13.35
N HIS A 210 2.57 20.22 14.13
CA HIS A 210 2.60 20.14 15.58
C HIS A 210 2.71 18.69 16.10
N LYS A 211 1.85 17.77 15.62
CA LYS A 211 1.90 16.34 15.99
C LYS A 211 3.24 15.68 15.63
N ILE A 212 3.79 15.95 14.45
CA ILE A 212 5.11 15.41 14.03
C ILE A 212 6.22 15.89 14.98
N LEU A 213 6.16 17.16 15.41
CA LEU A 213 7.14 17.72 16.34
C LEU A 213 6.95 17.16 17.77
N GLN A 214 5.72 16.93 18.22
CA GLN A 214 5.42 16.21 19.46
C GLN A 214 5.98 14.77 19.43
N GLN A 215 5.72 14.01 18.36
CA GLN A 215 6.27 12.66 18.17
C GLN A 215 7.81 12.67 18.17
N THR A 216 8.43 13.67 17.53
CA THR A 216 9.89 13.83 17.55
C THR A 216 10.42 14.08 18.98
N ILE A 217 9.71 14.87 19.80
CA ILE A 217 10.07 15.09 21.21
C ILE A 217 9.94 13.79 22.01
N GLN A 218 8.83 13.05 21.82
CA GLN A 218 8.59 11.77 22.49
C GLN A 218 9.65 10.72 22.12
N SER A 219 10.02 10.59 20.84
CA SER A 219 11.03 9.62 20.41
C SER A 219 12.42 9.93 20.96
N ASN A 220 12.76 11.21 21.12
CA ASN A 220 14.01 11.61 21.80
C ASN A 220 13.98 11.23 23.29
N LEU A 221 12.86 11.46 23.97
CA LEU A 221 12.69 11.09 25.38
C LEU A 221 12.73 9.57 25.59
N GLN A 222 12.15 8.80 24.68
CA GLN A 222 12.22 7.33 24.70
C GLN A 222 13.65 6.80 24.47
N CYS A 223 14.46 7.50 23.67
CA CYS A 223 15.89 7.17 23.55
C CYS A 223 16.60 7.32 24.91
N PHE A 224 16.36 8.40 25.66
CA PHE A 224 16.95 8.57 26.98
C PHE A 224 16.42 7.55 28.01
N LEU A 225 15.15 7.14 27.93
CA LEU A 225 14.61 6.05 28.75
C LEU A 225 15.35 4.74 28.47
N PHE A 226 15.49 4.36 27.20
CA PHE A 226 16.18 3.14 26.78
C PHE A 226 17.68 3.14 27.13
N LEU A 227 18.33 4.32 27.07
CA LEU A 227 19.72 4.52 27.50
C LEU A 227 19.88 4.66 29.03
N GLN A 228 18.78 4.64 29.79
CA GLN A 228 18.74 4.88 31.24
C GLN A 228 19.39 6.20 31.70
N GLN A 229 19.14 7.29 30.96
CA GLN A 229 19.68 8.64 31.20
C GLN A 229 18.58 9.64 31.65
N PRO A 230 17.99 9.49 32.86
CA PRO A 230 16.88 10.32 33.33
C PRO A 230 17.25 11.81 33.46
N GLU A 231 18.51 12.14 33.79
CA GLU A 231 18.98 13.52 33.89
C GLU A 231 19.04 14.22 32.54
N GLU A 232 19.39 13.49 31.46
CA GLU A 232 19.35 14.01 30.10
C GLU A 232 17.90 14.19 29.64
N ALA A 233 17.02 13.23 29.97
CA ALA A 233 15.59 13.30 29.68
C ALA A 233 14.91 14.50 30.37
N GLU A 234 15.16 14.71 31.67
CA GLU A 234 14.65 15.87 32.42
C GLU A 234 15.23 17.18 31.86
N ARG A 235 16.52 17.24 31.54
CA ARG A 235 17.14 18.43 30.93
C ARG A 235 16.58 18.76 29.55
N PHE A 236 16.33 17.74 28.71
CA PHE A 236 15.69 17.92 27.42
C PHE A 236 14.25 18.45 27.58
N LEU A 237 13.42 17.82 28.42
CA LEU A 237 12.05 18.26 28.72
C LEU A 237 12.03 19.70 29.27
N LEU A 238 12.91 20.03 30.22
CA LEU A 238 13.04 21.38 30.79
C LEU A 238 13.41 22.43 29.74
N SER A 239 14.20 22.09 28.72
CA SER A 239 14.57 23.03 27.66
C SER A 239 13.37 23.47 26.79
N TYR A 240 12.36 22.61 26.65
CA TYR A 240 11.09 22.93 26.01
C TYR A 240 10.14 23.63 26.99
N HIS A 241 9.99 23.10 28.21
CA HIS A 241 9.09 23.63 29.23
C HIS A 241 9.43 25.08 29.65
N LYS A 242 10.71 25.43 29.74
CA LYS A 242 11.15 26.80 30.11
C LYS A 242 10.84 27.85 29.05
N SER A 243 10.71 27.48 27.77
CA SER A 243 10.42 28.41 26.68
C SER A 243 8.91 28.46 26.40
N PRO A 244 8.22 29.61 26.54
CA PRO A 244 6.77 29.69 26.26
C PRO A 244 6.39 29.21 24.84
N VAL A 245 7.26 29.51 23.86
CA VAL A 245 7.08 29.15 22.44
C VAL A 245 7.42 27.67 22.15
N LYS A 246 8.02 26.94 23.09
CA LYS A 246 8.24 25.49 22.96
C LYS A 246 7.37 24.66 23.91
N ARG A 247 6.86 25.25 25.00
CA ARG A 247 6.03 24.58 26.01
C ARG A 247 4.74 23.99 25.42
N TRP A 248 4.10 24.67 24.47
CA TRP A 248 2.91 24.15 23.78
C TRP A 248 3.18 22.86 22.98
N LEU A 249 4.44 22.57 22.63
CA LEU A 249 4.86 21.32 21.98
C LEU A 249 4.99 20.13 22.95
N LEU A 250 4.76 20.33 24.25
CA LEU A 250 4.77 19.26 25.24
C LEU A 250 3.36 18.75 25.49
N ASN A 251 3.18 17.44 25.36
CA ASN A 251 1.97 16.73 25.76
C ASN A 251 2.26 15.83 26.96
N ILE A 252 1.20 15.27 27.55
CA ILE A 252 1.26 14.43 28.75
C ILE A 252 2.27 13.27 28.64
N ASN A 253 2.31 12.58 27.51
CA ASN A 253 3.23 11.46 27.27
C ASN A 253 4.70 11.88 27.41
N ALA A 254 5.06 13.10 27.01
CA ALA A 254 6.44 13.60 27.18
C ALA A 254 6.84 13.69 28.67
N TYR A 255 5.93 14.07 29.57
CA TYR A 255 6.17 14.04 31.01
C TYR A 255 6.19 12.59 31.53
N ASN A 256 5.24 11.76 31.10
CA ASN A 256 5.14 10.35 31.53
C ASN A 256 6.43 9.56 31.24
N ILE A 257 7.06 9.76 30.06
CA ILE A 257 8.33 9.10 29.71
C ILE A 257 9.45 9.47 30.70
N VAL A 258 9.56 10.75 31.08
CA VAL A 258 10.58 11.21 32.04
C VAL A 258 10.25 10.73 33.46
N MET A 259 8.98 10.74 33.86
CA MET A 259 8.54 10.21 35.15
C MET A 259 8.85 8.73 35.29
N ARG A 260 8.59 7.92 34.25
CA ARG A 260 8.95 6.50 34.19
C ARG A 260 10.46 6.26 34.29
N SER A 261 11.26 7.11 33.66
CA SER A 261 12.73 7.05 33.77
C SER A 261 13.20 7.28 35.21
N TRP A 262 12.58 8.21 35.94
CA TRP A 262 12.83 8.42 37.37
C TRP A 262 12.22 7.35 38.28
N ALA A 263 11.09 6.75 37.90
CA ALA A 263 10.44 5.67 38.64
C ALA A 263 11.34 4.43 38.71
N ARG A 264 11.94 4.05 37.58
CA ARG A 264 12.94 2.98 37.49
C ARG A 264 14.20 3.22 38.34
N LYS A 265 14.56 4.48 38.61
CA LYS A 265 15.63 4.88 39.55
C LYS A 265 15.15 5.12 40.99
N GLY A 266 13.85 4.99 41.28
CA GLY A 266 13.29 5.22 42.62
C GLY A 266 13.22 6.67 43.09
N SER A 267 13.28 7.67 42.20
CA SER A 267 13.36 9.09 42.60
C SER A 267 11.99 9.78 42.72
N LEU A 268 11.24 9.46 43.79
CA LEU A 268 9.88 10.01 44.00
C LEU A 268 9.86 11.55 44.06
N GLN A 269 10.90 12.19 44.63
CA GLN A 269 11.03 13.66 44.67
C GLN A 269 11.05 14.29 43.25
N ARG A 270 11.73 13.64 42.29
CA ARG A 270 11.79 14.10 40.90
C ARG A 270 10.45 13.92 40.19
N ILE A 271 9.76 12.81 40.45
CA ILE A 271 8.43 12.54 39.89
C ILE A 271 7.40 13.55 40.41
N ASN A 272 7.38 13.84 41.72
CA ASN A 272 6.47 14.84 42.29
C ASN A 272 6.69 16.22 41.68
N ARG A 273 7.95 16.63 41.43
CA ARG A 273 8.27 17.86 40.71
C ARG A 273 7.70 17.87 39.29
N LEU A 274 7.80 16.74 38.57
CA LEU A 274 7.27 16.60 37.21
C LEU A 274 5.74 16.62 37.18
N PHE A 275 5.07 16.07 38.20
CA PHE A 275 3.62 16.21 38.42
C PHE A 275 3.22 17.69 38.56
N SER A 276 3.82 18.43 39.48
CA SER A 276 3.52 19.86 39.65
C SER A 276 3.85 20.69 38.39
N MET A 277 4.92 20.31 37.66
CA MET A 277 5.23 20.94 36.37
C MET A 277 4.16 20.64 35.29
N LEU A 278 3.61 19.44 35.24
CA LEU A 278 2.54 19.04 34.32
C LEU A 278 1.27 19.86 34.61
N GLU A 279 0.86 19.92 35.87
CA GLU A 279 -0.31 20.70 36.35
C GLU A 279 -0.15 22.21 36.07
N SER A 280 1.06 22.76 36.25
CA SER A 280 1.34 24.18 35.99
C SER A 280 1.13 24.63 34.54
N VAL A 281 0.98 23.70 33.61
CA VAL A 281 0.71 23.94 32.18
C VAL A 281 -0.77 23.70 31.82
N GLY A 282 -1.60 23.32 32.79
CA GLY A 282 -3.01 22.98 32.58
C GLY A 282 -3.25 21.60 31.97
N LEU A 283 -2.23 20.73 31.98
CA LEU A 283 -2.41 19.29 31.72
C LEU A 283 -2.92 18.62 33.00
N ARG A 284 -3.62 17.49 32.88
CA ARG A 284 -4.03 16.64 34.00
C ARG A 284 -3.23 15.34 34.01
N PRO A 285 -2.96 14.71 35.17
CA PRO A 285 -2.40 13.37 35.24
C PRO A 285 -3.24 12.34 34.46
N SER A 286 -2.60 11.23 34.08
CA SER A 286 -3.22 10.09 33.40
C SER A 286 -2.93 8.80 34.16
N LEU A 287 -3.61 7.70 33.78
CA LEU A 287 -3.28 6.35 34.26
C LEU A 287 -1.76 6.06 34.18
N ASP A 288 -1.10 6.40 33.06
CA ASP A 288 0.36 6.25 32.91
C ASP A 288 1.18 7.12 33.89
N SER A 289 0.67 8.29 34.27
CA SER A 289 1.29 9.17 35.26
C SER A 289 1.20 8.54 36.66
N TYR A 290 0.03 8.01 37.02
CA TYR A 290 -0.19 7.30 38.29
C TYR A 290 0.58 5.99 38.37
N THR A 291 0.63 5.22 37.27
CA THR A 291 1.49 4.04 37.11
C THR A 291 2.94 4.34 37.46
N ALA A 292 3.54 5.41 36.91
CA ALA A 292 4.94 5.76 37.21
C ALA A 292 5.17 6.15 38.69
N VAL A 293 4.20 6.81 39.34
CA VAL A 293 4.28 7.12 40.78
C VAL A 293 4.19 5.85 41.62
N LEU A 294 3.20 4.99 41.36
CA LEU A 294 2.99 3.75 42.08
C LEU A 294 4.14 2.75 41.87
N GLU A 295 4.68 2.65 40.65
CA GLU A 295 5.90 1.91 40.34
C GLU A 295 7.05 2.38 41.23
N CYS A 296 7.31 3.70 41.27
CA CYS A 296 8.35 4.29 42.12
C CYS A 296 8.12 3.99 43.60
N MET A 297 6.90 4.16 44.11
CA MET A 297 6.51 3.90 45.50
C MET A 297 6.72 2.43 45.87
N GLY A 298 6.41 1.50 44.96
CA GLY A 298 6.60 0.06 45.13
C GLY A 298 8.07 -0.39 45.04
N ARG A 299 8.91 0.33 44.29
CA ARG A 299 10.38 0.12 44.30
C ARG A 299 11.02 0.58 45.61
N ILE A 300 10.68 1.77 46.09
CA ILE A 300 11.29 2.34 47.31
C ILE A 300 10.59 1.96 48.62
N GLN A 301 9.47 1.25 48.55
CA GLN A 301 8.65 0.86 49.70
C GLN A 301 8.20 2.10 50.52
N SER A 302 7.49 3.01 49.84
CA SER A 302 6.92 4.22 50.46
C SER A 302 5.91 3.89 51.57
N SER A 303 5.70 4.83 52.49
CA SER A 303 4.77 4.63 53.61
C SER A 303 3.32 4.43 53.14
N PRO A 304 2.48 3.69 53.90
CA PRO A 304 1.10 3.42 53.52
C PRO A 304 0.28 4.71 53.28
N GLU A 305 0.54 5.77 54.03
CA GLU A 305 -0.18 7.05 53.91
C GLU A 305 0.14 7.75 52.59
N ALA A 306 1.38 7.64 52.10
CA ALA A 306 1.78 8.23 50.82
C ALA A 306 1.12 7.51 49.64
N VAL A 307 1.07 6.17 49.69
CA VAL A 307 0.37 5.36 48.69
C VAL A 307 -1.14 5.61 48.74
N TRP A 308 -1.74 5.64 49.94
CA TRP A 308 -3.18 5.88 50.11
C TRP A 308 -3.60 7.23 49.53
N ARG A 309 -2.81 8.31 49.78
CA ARG A 309 -3.07 9.63 49.17
C ARG A 309 -3.00 9.59 47.64
N CYS A 310 -2.05 8.85 47.07
CA CYS A 310 -1.95 8.68 45.61
C CYS A 310 -3.19 7.97 45.03
N LEU A 311 -3.64 6.89 45.66
CA LEU A 311 -4.83 6.15 45.24
C LEU A 311 -6.13 6.97 45.38
N GLN A 312 -6.23 7.81 46.43
CA GLN A 312 -7.36 8.74 46.57
C GLN A 312 -7.35 9.83 45.49
N GLN A 313 -6.18 10.42 45.19
CA GLN A 313 -6.09 11.42 44.11
C GLN A 313 -6.44 10.82 42.74
N MET A 314 -5.95 9.61 42.45
CA MET A 314 -6.31 8.88 41.23
C MET A 314 -7.82 8.64 41.11
N ARG A 315 -8.49 8.28 42.21
CA ARG A 315 -9.96 8.14 42.26
C ARG A 315 -10.68 9.48 42.07
N ASN A 316 -10.19 10.56 42.66
CA ASN A 316 -10.75 11.91 42.51
C ASN A 316 -10.62 12.44 41.07
N ASP A 317 -9.55 12.06 40.36
CA ASP A 317 -9.34 12.34 38.94
C ASP A 317 -10.24 11.49 38.01
N GLY A 318 -10.97 10.51 38.56
CA GLY A 318 -11.95 9.68 37.84
C GLY A 318 -11.41 8.32 37.35
N PHE A 319 -10.29 7.83 37.90
CA PHE A 319 -9.67 6.57 37.49
C PHE A 319 -9.80 5.46 38.55
N HIS A 320 -10.02 4.22 38.11
CA HIS A 320 -10.02 3.03 38.98
C HIS A 320 -8.69 2.28 38.96
N VAL A 321 -8.36 1.57 40.05
CA VAL A 321 -7.10 0.82 40.21
C VAL A 321 -6.97 -0.27 39.13
N ASP A 322 -8.05 -0.98 38.84
CA ASP A 322 -8.12 -2.06 37.85
C ASP A 322 -7.73 -1.58 36.44
N GLU A 323 -8.04 -0.32 36.11
CA GLU A 323 -7.70 0.27 34.80
C GLU A 323 -6.19 0.39 34.57
N LEU A 324 -5.38 0.49 35.64
CA LEU A 324 -3.91 0.47 35.55
C LEU A 324 -3.42 -0.85 34.93
N PHE A 325 -4.08 -1.95 35.25
CA PHE A 325 -3.69 -3.29 34.77
C PHE A 325 -4.40 -3.71 33.48
N GLN A 326 -5.51 -3.04 33.12
CA GLN A 326 -6.27 -3.31 31.91
C GLN A 326 -5.93 -2.38 30.72
N LYS A 327 -5.50 -1.13 30.98
CA LYS A 327 -5.31 -0.09 29.95
C LYS A 327 -3.87 0.39 29.77
N CYS A 328 -3.00 0.29 30.79
CA CYS A 328 -1.59 0.66 30.65
C CYS A 328 -0.75 -0.52 30.15
N LEU A 329 0.11 -0.25 29.16
CA LEU A 329 1.11 -1.20 28.68
C LEU A 329 2.35 -1.20 29.60
N LEU A 330 2.37 -2.10 30.59
CA LEU A 330 3.48 -2.24 31.54
C LEU A 330 4.62 -3.05 30.90
N GLU A 331 5.88 -2.64 31.10
CA GLU A 331 7.08 -3.35 30.58
C GLU A 331 8.00 -3.77 31.75
N GLU A 332 8.90 -4.73 31.54
CA GLU A 332 9.82 -5.21 32.58
C GLU A 332 9.07 -5.70 33.83
N ASP A 333 9.47 -5.26 35.03
CA ASP A 333 8.88 -5.61 36.33
C ASP A 333 7.89 -4.55 36.86
N GLU A 334 7.43 -3.63 35.99
CA GLU A 334 6.58 -2.50 36.39
C GLU A 334 5.25 -2.95 36.98
N LYS A 335 4.66 -4.04 36.45
CA LYS A 335 3.39 -4.61 36.94
C LYS A 335 3.51 -5.08 38.38
N GLU A 336 4.60 -5.76 38.70
CA GLU A 336 4.91 -6.29 40.01
C GLU A 336 5.16 -5.15 41.02
N LYS A 337 5.82 -4.05 40.63
CA LYS A 337 6.04 -2.91 41.55
C LYS A 337 4.77 -2.13 41.81
N VAL A 338 3.95 -1.86 40.78
CA VAL A 338 2.65 -1.19 40.96
C VAL A 338 1.74 -2.03 41.85
N LEU A 339 1.65 -3.34 41.61
CA LEU A 339 0.90 -4.26 42.45
C LEU A 339 1.42 -4.31 43.89
N ARG A 340 2.75 -4.33 44.09
CA ARG A 340 3.37 -4.26 45.41
C ARG A 340 3.01 -2.96 46.14
N ALA A 341 3.02 -1.81 45.45
CA ALA A 341 2.62 -0.54 46.04
C ALA A 341 1.17 -0.59 46.53
N ILE A 342 0.24 -1.01 45.66
CA ILE A 342 -1.19 -1.12 46.00
C ILE A 342 -1.39 -2.04 47.22
N ARG A 343 -0.68 -3.17 47.28
CA ARG A 343 -0.77 -4.14 48.39
C ARG A 343 -0.27 -3.63 49.75
N ILE A 344 0.50 -2.53 49.80
CA ILE A 344 0.85 -1.87 51.08
C ILE A 344 -0.41 -1.30 51.76
N VAL A 345 -1.40 -0.86 50.98
CA VAL A 345 -2.64 -0.24 51.47
C VAL A 345 -3.83 -1.20 51.37
N GLN A 346 -3.80 -2.12 50.42
CA GLN A 346 -4.85 -3.12 50.17
C GLN A 346 -4.22 -4.52 50.05
N PRO A 347 -3.82 -5.17 51.17
CA PRO A 347 -3.07 -6.43 51.14
C PRO A 347 -3.74 -7.54 50.33
N ASN A 348 -5.07 -7.60 50.38
CA ASN A 348 -5.89 -8.60 49.69
C ASN A 348 -6.22 -8.24 48.23
N TYR A 349 -5.63 -7.18 47.66
CA TYR A 349 -5.88 -6.79 46.27
C TYR A 349 -5.34 -7.87 45.31
N GLN A 350 -6.26 -8.42 44.53
CA GLN A 350 -6.01 -9.33 43.41
C GLN A 350 -6.06 -8.54 42.10
N LEU A 351 -5.32 -9.00 41.08
CA LEU A 351 -5.44 -8.43 39.75
C LEU A 351 -6.88 -8.61 39.24
N PRO A 352 -7.45 -7.64 38.51
CA PRO A 352 -8.79 -7.79 37.97
C PRO A 352 -8.83 -9.01 37.04
N PRO A 353 -9.91 -9.83 37.08
CA PRO A 353 -10.04 -10.94 36.15
C PRO A 353 -10.02 -10.42 34.72
N PRO A 354 -9.56 -11.24 33.75
CA PRO A 354 -9.58 -10.86 32.35
C PRO A 354 -11.00 -10.48 31.93
N PRO A 355 -11.17 -9.46 31.06
CA PRO A 355 -12.48 -9.11 30.54
C PRO A 355 -13.11 -10.33 29.87
N LYS A 356 -14.41 -10.56 30.12
CA LYS A 356 -15.12 -11.68 29.48
C LYS A 356 -14.98 -11.56 27.95
N PRO A 357 -14.55 -12.62 27.23
CA PRO A 357 -14.39 -12.57 25.79
C PRO A 357 -15.68 -12.10 25.11
N GLN A 358 -15.59 -11.04 24.31
CA GLN A 358 -16.72 -10.54 23.54
C GLN A 358 -16.77 -11.26 22.19
N THR A 359 -17.90 -11.89 21.88
CA THR A 359 -18.16 -12.54 20.60
C THR A 359 -18.55 -11.51 19.55
N CYS A 360 -18.19 -11.77 18.28
CA CYS A 360 -18.57 -10.90 17.17
C CYS A 360 -20.10 -10.72 17.11
N LYS A 361 -20.55 -9.49 16.84
CA LYS A 361 -21.99 -9.14 16.74
C LYS A 361 -22.53 -9.16 15.30
N SER A 362 -21.70 -9.50 14.32
CA SER A 362 -22.15 -9.59 12.92
C SER A 362 -23.14 -10.75 12.76
N SER A 363 -24.28 -10.47 12.13
CA SER A 363 -25.30 -11.46 11.72
C SER A 363 -24.68 -12.63 10.96
N LEU A 364 -23.72 -12.34 10.08
CA LEU A 364 -23.02 -13.30 9.23
C LEU A 364 -22.19 -14.33 10.02
N LEU A 365 -21.82 -14.05 11.27
CA LEU A 365 -20.92 -14.90 12.07
C LEU A 365 -21.43 -15.20 13.49
N GLN A 366 -22.68 -14.86 13.81
CA GLN A 366 -23.29 -15.14 15.12
C GLN A 366 -23.25 -16.63 15.46
N ASP A 367 -23.49 -17.49 14.48
CA ASP A 367 -23.41 -18.95 14.60
C ASP A 367 -21.97 -19.48 14.71
N PHE A 368 -21.02 -18.82 14.06
CA PHE A 368 -19.61 -19.25 14.02
C PHE A 368 -18.96 -19.14 15.41
N TYR A 369 -19.17 -18.01 16.10
CA TYR A 369 -18.66 -17.75 17.46
C TYR A 369 -19.61 -18.25 18.58
N SER A 370 -20.70 -18.95 18.27
CA SER A 370 -21.63 -19.44 19.28
C SER A 370 -21.04 -20.62 20.06
N ARG A 371 -21.02 -20.50 21.39
CA ARG A 371 -20.58 -21.57 22.30
C ARG A 371 -21.46 -22.82 22.24
N GLU A 372 -22.73 -22.66 21.88
CA GLU A 372 -23.68 -23.77 21.70
C GLU A 372 -23.37 -24.61 20.47
N LYS A 373 -22.71 -24.01 19.46
CA LYS A 373 -22.36 -24.62 18.17
C LYS A 373 -20.84 -24.85 18.05
N MET A 374 -20.12 -25.07 19.15
CA MET A 374 -18.68 -25.35 19.10
C MET A 374 -18.33 -26.61 18.31
N VAL A 375 -17.24 -26.55 17.54
CA VAL A 375 -16.67 -27.67 16.77
C VAL A 375 -15.26 -28.00 17.28
N SER A 376 -14.72 -29.17 16.90
CA SER A 376 -13.28 -29.43 16.97
C SER A 376 -12.63 -28.84 15.73
N TYR A 377 -11.60 -28.01 15.90
CA TYR A 377 -10.87 -27.40 14.78
C TYR A 377 -9.75 -28.32 14.28
N PRO A 378 -9.38 -28.24 13.00
CA PRO A 378 -8.31 -29.08 12.45
C PRO A 378 -6.97 -28.75 13.09
N LYS A 379 -6.19 -29.79 13.37
CA LYS A 379 -4.82 -29.71 13.90
C LYS A 379 -3.78 -29.93 12.81
N LEU A 380 -2.56 -29.50 13.07
CA LEU A 380 -1.41 -29.76 12.20
C LEU A 380 -0.87 -31.17 12.43
N ASP A 381 -0.29 -31.79 11.40
CA ASP A 381 0.34 -33.12 11.48
C ASP A 381 1.73 -33.10 12.17
N PHE A 382 1.87 -32.33 13.26
CA PHE A 382 3.08 -32.24 14.09
C PHE A 382 2.76 -32.58 15.54
N SER A 383 3.68 -33.23 16.22
CA SER A 383 3.70 -33.33 17.67
C SER A 383 4.05 -31.98 18.32
N ALA A 384 3.71 -31.82 19.60
CA ALA A 384 4.07 -30.61 20.34
C ALA A 384 5.59 -30.38 20.37
N GLN A 385 6.39 -31.46 20.45
CA GLN A 385 7.85 -31.37 20.45
C GLN A 385 8.42 -30.88 19.10
N GLU A 386 7.90 -31.35 17.98
CA GLU A 386 8.31 -30.86 16.65
C GLU A 386 7.97 -29.37 16.45
N LEU A 387 6.82 -28.91 16.97
CA LEU A 387 6.45 -27.49 16.91
C LEU A 387 7.35 -26.61 17.79
N ARG A 388 7.76 -27.10 18.98
CA ARG A 388 8.75 -26.44 19.86
C ARG A 388 10.11 -26.26 19.17
N GLU A 389 10.65 -27.33 18.57
CA GLU A 389 11.93 -27.28 17.87
C GLU A 389 11.91 -26.31 16.68
N ARG A 390 10.78 -26.29 15.94
CA ARG A 390 10.53 -25.34 14.86
C ARG A 390 10.45 -23.89 15.34
N PHE A 391 9.79 -23.65 16.46
CA PHE A 391 9.70 -22.32 17.08
C PHE A 391 11.08 -21.79 17.47
N GLN A 392 11.92 -22.64 18.06
CA GLN A 392 13.30 -22.27 18.40
C GLN A 392 14.13 -21.90 17.16
N GLN A 393 14.06 -22.68 16.08
CA GLN A 393 14.72 -22.37 14.81
C GLN A 393 14.24 -21.04 14.19
N GLN A 394 12.93 -20.76 14.25
CA GLN A 394 12.37 -19.49 13.80
C GLN A 394 12.87 -18.32 14.65
N LEU A 395 12.93 -18.50 15.97
CA LEU A 395 13.35 -17.46 16.90
C LEU A 395 14.83 -17.07 16.69
N GLU A 396 15.71 -18.06 16.53
CA GLU A 396 17.13 -17.83 16.19
C GLU A 396 17.28 -17.02 14.89
N MET A 397 16.54 -17.39 13.84
CA MET A 397 16.53 -16.65 12.57
C MET A 397 16.07 -15.19 12.73
N GLU A 398 15.06 -14.91 13.57
CA GLU A 398 14.57 -13.56 13.79
C GLU A 398 15.52 -12.71 14.67
N LEU A 399 16.18 -13.31 15.66
CA LEU A 399 17.20 -12.66 16.50
C LEU A 399 18.40 -12.18 15.66
N ASP A 400 18.88 -13.02 14.75
CA ASP A 400 19.92 -12.64 13.77
C ASP A 400 19.44 -11.54 12.81
N SER A 401 18.12 -11.40 12.63
CA SER A 401 17.38 -10.45 11.77
C SER A 401 17.73 -10.47 10.27
N THR A 402 18.84 -11.09 9.88
CA THR A 402 19.28 -11.29 8.50
C THR A 402 19.78 -12.71 8.33
N ILE A 403 19.42 -13.34 7.21
CA ILE A 403 19.80 -14.71 6.88
C ILE A 403 20.55 -14.73 5.56
N THR A 404 21.61 -15.51 5.49
CA THR A 404 22.42 -15.67 4.28
C THR A 404 22.28 -17.10 3.76
N ILE A 405 21.88 -17.24 2.49
CA ILE A 405 21.56 -18.52 1.85
C ILE A 405 22.39 -18.70 0.57
N GLU A 406 22.53 -19.94 0.11
CA GLU A 406 23.21 -20.23 -1.16
C GLU A 406 22.33 -19.87 -2.37
N SER A 407 22.98 -19.34 -3.39
CA SER A 407 22.42 -19.08 -4.72
C SER A 407 22.23 -20.38 -5.49
N VAL A 408 21.09 -20.52 -6.20
CA VAL A 408 20.89 -21.64 -7.14
C VAL A 408 21.67 -21.49 -8.45
N GLU A 409 22.25 -20.32 -8.73
CA GLU A 409 23.01 -20.10 -9.96
C GLU A 409 24.30 -20.95 -9.96
N ALA A 410 24.43 -21.83 -10.95
CA ALA A 410 25.44 -22.89 -10.95
C ALA A 410 26.85 -22.35 -10.70
N ALA A 411 27.47 -22.81 -9.62
CA ALA A 411 28.82 -22.43 -9.24
C ALA A 411 29.82 -22.90 -10.30
N LYS A 412 30.27 -21.97 -11.15
CA LYS A 412 31.40 -22.20 -12.05
C LYS A 412 32.65 -22.48 -11.22
N PRO A 413 33.57 -23.35 -11.68
CA PRO A 413 34.84 -23.57 -11.01
C PRO A 413 35.52 -22.23 -10.70
N LEU A 414 35.94 -22.03 -9.45
CA LEU A 414 36.54 -20.77 -9.03
C LEU A 414 37.82 -20.53 -9.85
N THR A 415 37.76 -19.55 -10.74
CA THR A 415 38.93 -19.16 -11.52
C THR A 415 39.98 -18.54 -10.58
N PRO A 416 41.28 -18.61 -10.91
CA PRO A 416 42.31 -17.92 -10.13
C PRO A 416 42.03 -16.41 -9.96
N GLN A 417 41.34 -15.80 -10.94
CA GLN A 417 40.86 -14.43 -10.88
C GLN A 417 39.75 -14.25 -9.82
N ALA A 418 38.78 -15.17 -9.75
CA ALA A 418 37.70 -15.11 -8.75
C ALA A 418 38.22 -15.30 -7.32
N ILE A 419 39.18 -16.22 -7.10
CA ILE A 419 39.84 -16.40 -5.81
C ILE A 419 40.53 -15.10 -5.38
N LYS A 420 41.39 -14.55 -6.24
CA LYS A 420 42.08 -13.27 -5.98
C LYS A 420 41.13 -12.09 -5.78
N ALA A 421 40.01 -12.05 -6.50
CA ALA A 421 38.99 -11.02 -6.33
C ALA A 421 38.24 -11.16 -4.99
N ARG A 422 37.94 -12.38 -4.54
CA ARG A 422 37.37 -12.65 -3.21
C ARG A 422 38.32 -12.28 -2.06
N GLU A 423 39.60 -12.64 -2.15
CA GLU A 423 40.64 -12.26 -1.18
C GLU A 423 40.81 -10.74 -1.08
N LEU A 424 40.86 -10.06 -2.24
CA LEU A 424 40.90 -8.60 -2.30
C LEU A 424 39.63 -7.98 -1.70
N LEU A 425 38.44 -8.49 -2.03
CA LEU A 425 37.17 -7.98 -1.54
C LEU A 425 37.02 -8.17 -0.02
N ALA A 426 37.50 -9.31 0.53
CA ALA A 426 37.58 -9.54 1.97
C ALA A 426 38.54 -8.54 2.66
N THR A 427 39.71 -8.32 2.07
CA THR A 427 40.70 -7.34 2.56
C THR A 427 40.12 -5.92 2.57
N LEU A 428 39.46 -5.51 1.48
CA LEU A 428 38.79 -4.22 1.36
C LEU A 428 37.64 -4.08 2.37
N ARG A 429 36.79 -5.10 2.53
CA ARG A 429 35.71 -5.10 3.54
C ARG A 429 36.25 -4.92 4.96
N SER A 430 37.35 -5.55 5.32
CA SER A 430 38.01 -5.35 6.63
C SER A 430 38.53 -3.92 6.80
N GLN A 431 39.16 -3.33 5.77
CA GLN A 431 39.63 -1.94 5.82
C GLN A 431 38.46 -0.94 5.90
N TRP A 432 37.36 -1.23 5.22
CA TRP A 432 36.15 -0.41 5.26
C TRP A 432 35.43 -0.50 6.59
N HIS A 433 35.36 -1.68 7.20
CA HIS A 433 34.84 -1.88 8.56
C HIS A 433 35.48 -0.88 9.53
N ASP A 434 36.81 -0.90 9.62
CA ASP A 434 37.55 -0.04 10.55
C ASP A 434 37.44 1.45 10.19
N SER A 435 37.44 1.77 8.89
CA SER A 435 37.28 3.15 8.41
C SER A 435 35.90 3.72 8.74
N ILE A 436 34.83 2.94 8.57
CA ILE A 436 33.46 3.32 8.92
C ILE A 436 33.32 3.44 10.44
N LEU A 437 33.88 2.49 11.19
CA LEU A 437 33.87 2.49 12.66
C LEU A 437 34.55 3.75 13.24
N GLN A 438 35.73 4.10 12.73
CA GLN A 438 36.42 5.33 13.11
C GLN A 438 35.63 6.59 12.73
N ALA A 439 35.04 6.63 11.52
CA ALA A 439 34.21 7.76 11.07
C ALA A 439 32.96 7.94 11.95
N LEU A 440 32.29 6.84 12.30
CA LEU A 440 31.13 6.81 13.19
C LEU A 440 31.49 7.30 14.60
N ARG A 441 32.56 6.77 15.21
CA ARG A 441 33.05 7.18 16.54
C ARG A 441 33.42 8.67 16.55
N LYS A 442 34.11 9.16 15.53
CA LYS A 442 34.44 10.59 15.35
C LYS A 442 33.18 11.46 15.21
N SER A 443 32.17 10.99 14.45
CA SER A 443 30.88 11.69 14.33
C SER A 443 30.16 11.78 15.68
N LYS A 444 30.00 10.65 16.39
CA LYS A 444 29.41 10.58 17.74
C LYS A 444 30.11 11.53 18.71
N HIS A 445 31.44 11.59 18.69
CA HIS A 445 32.23 12.49 19.55
C HIS A 445 32.04 13.98 19.21
N ASN A 446 31.96 14.35 17.92
CA ASN A 446 31.68 15.73 17.51
C ASN A 446 30.25 16.15 17.91
N MET A 447 29.27 15.25 17.73
CA MET A 447 27.89 15.51 18.15
C MET A 447 27.72 15.60 19.67
N SER A 448 28.50 14.86 20.46
CA SER A 448 28.45 14.93 21.93
C SER A 448 29.07 16.23 22.47
N LYS A 449 30.10 16.78 21.82
CA LYS A 449 30.69 18.09 22.19
C LYS A 449 29.72 19.26 21.99
N LEU A 450 28.91 19.24 20.92
CA LEU A 450 27.95 20.31 20.64
C LEU A 450 26.87 20.49 21.73
N LYS A 451 26.66 19.50 22.60
CA LYS A 451 25.74 19.56 23.76
C LYS A 451 25.97 20.77 24.68
N ARG A 452 27.16 21.38 24.67
CA ARG A 452 27.53 22.48 25.58
C ARG A 452 27.27 23.89 25.07
N THR A 453 27.05 24.11 23.77
CA THR A 453 27.15 25.47 23.19
C THR A 453 25.95 25.93 22.36
N SER A 454 25.18 25.03 21.73
CA SER A 454 24.12 25.44 20.79
C SER A 454 22.96 24.43 20.67
N GLY A 455 22.27 24.17 21.79
CA GLY A 455 21.10 23.31 21.83
C GLY A 455 21.42 21.82 21.80
N TYR A 456 20.41 20.99 22.06
CA TYR A 456 20.59 19.53 22.09
C TYR A 456 20.72 18.99 20.66
N ASN A 457 21.79 18.26 20.35
CA ASN A 457 21.89 17.57 19.06
C ASN A 457 20.87 16.44 19.02
N ILE A 458 19.85 16.61 18.16
CA ILE A 458 18.69 15.72 18.06
C ILE A 458 19.08 14.32 17.56
N PHE A 459 20.19 14.14 16.82
CA PHE A 459 20.56 12.84 16.25
C PHE A 459 21.43 11.99 17.17
N TYR A 460 22.19 12.62 18.07
CA TYR A 460 23.13 11.92 18.94
C TYR A 460 22.51 10.76 19.74
N PRO A 461 21.33 10.89 20.38
CA PRO A 461 20.73 9.79 21.14
C PRO A 461 20.44 8.56 20.26
N TYR A 462 19.96 8.76 19.03
CA TYR A 462 19.62 7.68 18.09
C TYR A 462 20.84 6.91 17.58
N LEU A 463 22.01 7.56 17.56
CA LEU A 463 23.29 6.93 17.25
C LEU A 463 23.87 6.16 18.46
N CYS A 464 23.32 6.32 19.67
CA CYS A 464 23.79 5.62 20.87
C CYS A 464 22.95 4.38 21.24
N LEU A 465 21.90 4.07 20.48
CA LEU A 465 20.94 3.01 20.83
C LEU A 465 21.48 1.60 20.61
N LEU A 466 22.33 1.41 19.59
CA LEU A 466 22.96 0.13 19.26
C LEU A 466 24.47 0.17 19.55
N PRO A 467 25.13 -0.98 19.69
CA PRO A 467 26.59 -1.06 19.60
C PRO A 467 27.11 -0.44 18.30
N ASP A 468 28.33 0.10 18.30
CA ASP A 468 28.94 0.69 17.10
C ASP A 468 28.95 -0.31 15.92
N GLU A 469 29.29 -1.57 16.20
CA GLU A 469 29.44 -2.63 15.20
C GLU A 469 28.13 -2.96 14.47
N GLU A 470 26.95 -2.82 15.12
CA GLU A 470 25.66 -3.01 14.45
C GLU A 470 25.43 -1.94 13.35
N TYR A 471 25.81 -0.68 13.61
CA TYR A 471 25.72 0.37 12.58
C TYR A 471 26.70 0.13 11.43
N VAL A 472 27.92 -0.36 11.72
CA VAL A 472 28.92 -0.71 10.70
C VAL A 472 28.42 -1.88 9.83
N GLY A 473 27.89 -2.93 10.46
CA GLY A 473 27.30 -4.08 9.75
C GLY A 473 26.13 -3.67 8.84
N ILE A 474 25.21 -2.82 9.32
CA ILE A 474 24.11 -2.27 8.51
C ILE A 474 24.64 -1.48 7.30
N MET A 475 25.67 -0.66 7.49
CA MET A 475 26.29 0.14 6.42
C MET A 475 27.03 -0.74 5.39
N LEU A 476 27.75 -1.77 5.83
CA LEU A 476 28.43 -2.73 4.96
C LEU A 476 27.43 -3.63 4.21
N GLN A 477 26.31 -4.01 4.82
CA GLN A 477 25.27 -4.78 4.14
C GLN A 477 24.72 -4.01 2.93
N VAL A 478 24.38 -2.74 3.12
CA VAL A 478 23.86 -1.88 2.03
C VAL A 478 24.91 -1.64 0.93
N LEU A 479 26.20 -1.61 1.27
CA LEU A 479 27.28 -1.57 0.27
C LEU A 479 27.35 -2.85 -0.57
N ASN A 480 27.19 -4.02 0.06
CA ASN A 480 27.22 -5.32 -0.63
C ASN A 480 26.00 -5.55 -1.53
N THR A 481 24.83 -5.00 -1.19
CA THR A 481 23.59 -5.16 -1.99
C THR A 481 23.37 -4.06 -3.04
N LEU A 482 24.32 -3.13 -3.22
CA LEU A 482 24.14 -1.97 -4.11
C LEU A 482 24.28 -2.33 -5.59
N SER A 483 23.26 -2.02 -6.38
CA SER A 483 23.28 -2.24 -7.84
C SER A 483 24.44 -1.51 -8.55
N PRO A 484 25.11 -2.13 -9.54
CA PRO A 484 26.11 -1.47 -10.39
C PRO A 484 25.60 -0.23 -11.13
N GLN A 485 24.28 -0.10 -11.32
CA GLN A 485 23.69 1.10 -11.93
C GLN A 485 23.54 2.27 -10.95
N GLY A 486 23.61 1.99 -9.65
CA GLY A 486 23.30 2.90 -8.56
C GLY A 486 21.82 2.84 -8.15
N GLU A 487 21.54 3.32 -6.94
CA GLU A 487 20.22 3.31 -6.32
C GLU A 487 19.81 4.73 -5.89
N SER A 488 18.51 4.98 -5.71
CA SER A 488 18.01 6.28 -5.28
C SER A 488 18.52 6.66 -3.89
N LEU A 489 19.05 7.88 -3.77
CA LEU A 489 19.51 8.45 -2.50
C LEU A 489 18.41 8.41 -1.42
N VAL A 490 17.15 8.58 -1.82
CA VAL A 490 15.98 8.54 -0.92
C VAL A 490 15.69 7.11 -0.44
N VAL A 491 15.84 6.12 -1.32
CA VAL A 491 15.57 4.71 -1.00
C VAL A 491 16.62 4.19 -0.02
N LEU A 492 17.90 4.40 -0.30
CA LEU A 492 19.00 3.98 0.59
C LEU A 492 18.93 4.66 1.96
N ALA A 493 18.66 5.96 2.01
CA ALA A 493 18.52 6.68 3.27
C ALA A 493 17.31 6.20 4.09
N ARG A 494 16.20 5.83 3.45
CA ARG A 494 15.06 5.19 4.13
C ARG A 494 15.46 3.82 4.68
N GLU A 495 16.10 2.99 3.85
CA GLU A 495 16.49 1.63 4.21
C GLU A 495 17.45 1.58 5.41
N LEU A 496 18.52 2.37 5.39
CA LEU A 496 19.48 2.48 6.50
C LEU A 496 18.78 2.90 7.81
N GLY A 497 17.91 3.91 7.74
CA GLY A 497 17.14 4.37 8.90
C GLY A 497 16.19 3.30 9.45
N SER A 498 15.50 2.58 8.57
CA SER A 498 14.59 1.48 8.94
C SER A 498 15.32 0.28 9.52
N LYS A 499 16.48 -0.13 8.98
CA LYS A 499 17.30 -1.22 9.54
C LYS A 499 17.73 -0.93 10.98
N VAL A 500 18.18 0.30 11.27
CA VAL A 500 18.53 0.74 12.64
C VAL A 500 17.30 0.73 13.55
N TYR A 501 16.15 1.22 13.08
CA TYR A 501 14.92 1.22 13.87
C TYR A 501 14.47 -0.19 14.24
N ASN A 502 14.48 -1.13 13.28
CA ASN A 502 14.08 -2.51 13.52
C ASN A 502 14.99 -3.19 14.55
N ARG A 503 16.33 -3.03 14.44
CA ARG A 503 17.28 -3.52 15.45
C ARG A 503 17.03 -2.90 16.83
N TYR A 504 16.77 -1.59 16.89
CA TYR A 504 16.43 -0.92 18.15
C TYR A 504 15.16 -1.49 18.79
N ILE A 505 14.12 -1.78 17.99
CA ILE A 505 12.90 -2.42 18.47
C ILE A 505 13.20 -3.84 18.99
N THR A 506 13.95 -4.67 18.26
CA THR A 506 14.36 -6.01 18.73
C THR A 506 15.09 -5.93 20.07
N GLN A 507 16.07 -5.04 20.21
CA GLN A 507 16.79 -4.79 21.46
C GLN A 507 15.88 -4.28 22.59
N ARG A 508 14.82 -3.52 22.27
CA ARG A 508 13.80 -3.09 23.24
C ARG A 508 12.91 -4.24 23.69
N LYS A 509 12.49 -5.15 22.78
CA LYS A 509 11.71 -6.36 23.11
C LYS A 509 12.47 -7.31 24.04
N LEU A 510 13.77 -7.47 23.79
CA LEU A 510 14.67 -8.25 24.65
C LEU A 510 14.77 -7.62 26.05
N ARG A 511 15.15 -6.33 26.14
CA ARG A 511 15.28 -5.64 27.44
C ARG A 511 13.99 -5.56 28.24
N SER A 512 12.83 -5.49 27.57
CA SER A 512 11.53 -5.41 28.23
C SER A 512 10.98 -6.75 28.75
N ARG A 513 11.71 -7.86 28.54
CA ARG A 513 11.28 -9.25 28.78
C ARG A 513 10.05 -9.67 27.97
N GLN A 514 9.74 -8.94 26.90
CA GLN A 514 8.58 -9.26 26.06
C GLN A 514 8.79 -10.58 25.32
N LEU A 515 10.02 -10.87 24.86
CA LEU A 515 10.32 -12.14 24.22
C LEU A 515 10.12 -13.33 25.17
N GLU A 516 10.64 -13.25 26.40
CA GLU A 516 10.50 -14.30 27.43
C GLU A 516 9.03 -14.71 27.60
N LYS A 517 8.13 -13.71 27.67
CA LYS A 517 6.69 -13.94 27.79
C LYS A 517 6.03 -14.45 26.50
N VAL A 518 6.50 -14.03 25.33
CA VAL A 518 6.02 -14.58 24.04
C VAL A 518 6.43 -16.05 23.93
N GLN A 519 7.62 -16.43 24.38
CA GLN A 519 8.07 -17.83 24.43
C GLN A 519 7.20 -18.65 25.38
N GLU A 520 7.00 -18.20 26.63
CA GLU A 520 6.12 -18.84 27.62
C GLU A 520 4.71 -19.12 27.05
N ILE A 521 4.09 -18.12 26.42
CA ILE A 521 2.75 -18.27 25.83
C ILE A 521 2.77 -19.15 24.57
N TYR A 522 3.84 -19.12 23.77
CA TYR A 522 3.95 -19.96 22.58
C TYR A 522 4.10 -21.45 22.96
N GLU A 523 4.84 -21.75 24.02
CA GLU A 523 5.01 -23.11 24.56
C GLU A 523 3.69 -23.77 24.99
N ASP A 524 2.74 -22.99 25.52
CA ASP A 524 1.39 -23.50 25.79
C ASP A 524 0.49 -23.48 24.53
N TYR A 525 0.71 -22.54 23.61
CA TYR A 525 -0.08 -22.38 22.38
C TYR A 525 0.10 -23.54 21.39
N ILE A 526 1.30 -24.12 21.28
CA ILE A 526 1.53 -25.30 20.40
C ILE A 526 0.58 -26.46 20.73
N HIS A 527 0.11 -26.58 21.97
CA HIS A 527 -0.79 -27.65 22.39
C HIS A 527 -2.21 -27.57 21.78
N LEU A 528 -2.61 -26.41 21.25
CA LEU A 528 -3.80 -26.28 20.39
C LEU A 528 -3.57 -26.87 19.00
N LEU A 529 -2.37 -26.64 18.45
CA LEU A 529 -2.05 -26.94 17.06
C LEU A 529 -1.55 -28.39 16.84
N ALA A 530 -0.96 -29.01 17.85
CA ALA A 530 -0.30 -30.31 17.74
C ALA A 530 -1.27 -31.50 17.84
N LYS A 531 -1.06 -32.52 16.99
CA LYS A 531 -1.93 -33.69 16.86
C LYS A 531 -2.08 -34.53 18.14
N ASP A 532 -1.11 -34.47 19.03
CA ASP A 532 -0.96 -35.31 20.22
C ASP A 532 -1.44 -34.66 21.53
N SER A 533 -1.97 -33.44 21.49
CA SER A 533 -2.34 -32.66 22.69
C SER A 533 -3.79 -32.17 22.73
N GLN A 534 -4.14 -31.41 23.76
CA GLN A 534 -5.42 -30.71 23.94
C GLN A 534 -5.12 -29.25 24.30
N PRO A 535 -6.03 -28.27 24.03
CA PRO A 535 -7.43 -28.42 23.64
C PRO A 535 -7.68 -28.41 22.12
N GLU A 536 -8.95 -28.59 21.73
CA GLU A 536 -9.41 -28.62 20.32
C GLU A 536 -10.49 -27.60 19.95
N LYS A 537 -11.14 -26.97 20.95
CA LYS A 537 -12.38 -26.20 20.78
C LYS A 537 -12.19 -24.68 20.79
N TYR A 538 -10.98 -24.21 20.51
CA TYR A 538 -10.64 -22.78 20.49
C TYR A 538 -10.11 -22.37 19.12
N LEU A 539 -10.43 -21.15 18.69
CA LEU A 539 -9.68 -20.52 17.60
C LEU A 539 -8.28 -20.12 18.09
N PRO A 540 -7.26 -20.07 17.19
CA PRO A 540 -5.89 -19.69 17.56
C PRO A 540 -5.78 -18.40 18.37
N ARG A 541 -6.51 -17.36 17.97
CA ARG A 541 -6.58 -16.07 18.67
C ARG A 541 -7.19 -16.20 20.07
N GLU A 542 -8.30 -16.92 20.20
CA GLU A 542 -9.02 -17.07 21.48
C GLU A 542 -8.20 -17.85 22.50
N TYR A 543 -7.48 -18.88 22.06
CA TYR A 543 -6.57 -19.62 22.94
C TYR A 543 -5.37 -18.77 23.34
N TRP A 544 -4.78 -18.01 22.41
CA TRP A 544 -3.70 -17.07 22.73
C TRP A 544 -4.14 -16.00 23.74
N GLU A 545 -5.32 -15.39 23.54
CA GLU A 545 -5.90 -14.43 24.49
C GLU A 545 -6.15 -15.04 25.88
N LYS A 546 -6.57 -16.31 25.93
CA LYS A 546 -6.71 -17.08 27.18
C LYS A 546 -5.36 -17.26 27.88
N LEU A 547 -4.33 -17.73 27.17
CA LEU A 547 -2.99 -17.95 27.73
C LEU A 547 -2.35 -16.64 28.20
N VAL A 548 -2.52 -15.53 27.47
CA VAL A 548 -2.10 -14.18 27.89
C VAL A 548 -2.72 -13.78 29.23
N ALA A 549 -3.99 -14.14 29.45
CA ALA A 549 -4.70 -13.86 30.69
C ALA A 549 -4.27 -14.78 31.84
N GLU A 550 -4.03 -16.07 31.57
CA GLU A 550 -3.60 -17.07 32.55
C GLU A 550 -2.17 -16.83 33.03
N ALA A 551 -1.25 -16.44 32.13
CA ALA A 551 0.13 -16.08 32.48
C ALA A 551 0.21 -14.98 33.56
N GLY A 552 -0.76 -14.04 33.57
CA GLY A 552 -1.10 -13.18 34.71
C GLY A 552 -0.09 -12.07 35.08
N PHE A 553 1.21 -12.36 35.10
CA PHE A 553 2.31 -11.51 35.53
C PHE A 553 3.23 -11.12 34.36
N GLY A 554 4.28 -10.36 34.62
CA GLY A 554 5.24 -9.93 33.62
C GLY A 554 4.73 -8.86 32.65
N PRO A 555 5.50 -8.57 31.58
CA PRO A 555 5.26 -7.43 30.69
C PRO A 555 4.03 -7.58 29.80
N SER A 556 3.72 -6.51 29.08
CA SER A 556 2.69 -6.47 28.04
C SER A 556 3.24 -6.99 26.72
N LEU A 557 2.41 -7.73 25.96
CA LEU A 557 2.77 -8.20 24.62
C LEU A 557 2.93 -7.08 23.58
N ASN A 558 2.39 -5.89 23.86
CA ASN A 558 2.62 -4.68 23.08
C ASN A 558 3.58 -3.75 23.83
N LEU A 559 4.57 -3.19 23.11
CA LEU A 559 5.44 -2.12 23.62
C LEU A 559 4.65 -0.80 23.67
N LYS A 560 4.98 0.12 24.60
CA LYS A 560 4.41 1.48 24.54
C LYS A 560 4.76 2.18 23.23
N ASP A 561 3.74 2.75 22.57
CA ASP A 561 3.87 3.40 21.27
C ASP A 561 4.94 4.48 21.23
N CYS A 562 5.92 4.28 20.36
CA CYS A 562 6.80 5.35 19.92
C CYS A 562 7.42 5.06 18.55
N SER A 563 6.60 5.13 17.50
CA SER A 563 7.09 5.14 16.13
C SER A 563 8.02 6.34 15.89
N TRP A 564 9.20 6.12 15.32
CA TRP A 564 10.06 7.23 14.89
C TRP A 564 9.43 7.96 13.70
N PRO A 565 9.34 9.30 13.72
CA PRO A 565 8.81 10.04 12.57
C PRO A 565 9.59 9.74 11.29
N TYR A 566 8.91 9.61 10.16
CA TYR A 566 9.55 9.32 8.87
C TYR A 566 10.69 10.29 8.51
N MET A 567 10.53 11.58 8.84
CA MET A 567 11.56 12.61 8.68
C MET A 567 12.84 12.34 9.49
N LEU A 568 12.73 11.68 10.64
CA LEU A 568 13.85 11.32 11.50
C LEU A 568 14.61 10.12 10.93
N LEU A 569 13.89 9.06 10.53
CA LEU A 569 14.45 7.89 9.86
C LEU A 569 15.27 8.29 8.62
N MET A 570 14.68 9.14 7.76
CA MET A 570 15.33 9.67 6.57
C MET A 570 16.63 10.44 6.87
N ARG A 571 16.66 11.26 7.93
CA ARG A 571 17.85 12.04 8.30
C ARG A 571 18.93 11.17 8.94
N LEU A 572 18.55 10.17 9.74
CA LEU A 572 19.47 9.22 10.34
C LEU A 572 20.17 8.38 9.26
N GLY A 573 19.41 7.77 8.36
CA GLY A 573 19.97 6.97 7.28
C GLY A 573 20.75 7.80 6.25
N MET A 574 20.35 9.05 5.99
CA MET A 574 21.17 9.99 5.22
C MET A 574 22.54 10.23 5.90
N HIS A 575 22.56 10.45 7.21
CA HIS A 575 23.83 10.65 7.92
C HIS A 575 24.74 9.41 7.87
N MET A 576 24.16 8.21 7.97
CA MET A 576 24.91 6.96 7.78
C MET A 576 25.44 6.82 6.35
N LEU A 577 24.64 7.20 5.34
CA LEU A 577 25.04 7.18 3.93
C LEU A 577 26.15 8.20 3.63
N GLU A 578 26.11 9.38 4.25
CA GLU A 578 27.18 10.39 4.23
C GLU A 578 28.49 9.82 4.80
N LEU A 579 28.43 9.13 5.95
CA LEU A 579 29.61 8.47 6.54
C LEU A 579 30.15 7.36 5.63
N LEU A 580 29.28 6.51 5.07
CA LEU A 580 29.64 5.44 4.14
C LEU A 580 30.37 6.00 2.90
N VAL A 581 29.81 7.03 2.25
CA VAL A 581 30.41 7.69 1.07
C VAL A 581 31.77 8.34 1.39
N GLN A 582 31.97 8.86 2.60
CA GLN A 582 33.22 9.50 3.01
C GLN A 582 34.31 8.51 3.47
N ALA A 583 33.92 7.41 4.13
CA ALA A 583 34.84 6.45 4.72
C ALA A 583 35.30 5.37 3.73
N VAL A 584 34.42 4.89 2.85
CA VAL A 584 34.70 3.74 1.97
C VAL A 584 35.50 4.18 0.74
N LYS A 585 36.79 3.81 0.73
CA LYS A 585 37.77 4.15 -0.31
C LYS A 585 38.57 2.92 -0.74
N MET A 586 39.06 2.91 -1.97
CA MET A 586 39.94 1.86 -2.49
C MET A 586 41.09 2.46 -3.32
N PRO A 587 42.24 1.79 -3.46
CA PRO A 587 43.30 2.20 -4.37
C PRO A 587 42.84 2.22 -5.83
N ARG A 588 43.18 3.28 -6.58
CA ARG A 588 42.84 3.42 -8.01
C ARG A 588 43.55 2.39 -8.91
N ASN A 589 44.71 1.90 -8.48
CA ASN A 589 45.61 1.08 -9.28
C ASN A 589 45.33 -0.44 -9.23
N ILE A 590 44.29 -0.89 -8.50
CA ILE A 590 43.92 -2.32 -8.35
C ILE A 590 43.89 -3.08 -9.69
N LEU A 591 43.16 -2.56 -10.67
CA LEU A 591 43.00 -3.19 -12.00
C LEU A 591 44.02 -2.68 -13.04
N SER A 592 44.77 -1.63 -12.70
CA SER A 592 45.69 -0.93 -13.60
C SER A 592 46.97 -0.55 -12.85
N PRO A 593 47.96 -1.48 -12.74
CA PRO A 593 49.18 -1.26 -11.95
C PRO A 593 50.03 -0.06 -12.38
N ARG A 594 49.82 0.45 -13.60
CA ARG A 594 50.49 1.64 -14.16
C ARG A 594 49.97 2.97 -13.60
N LEU A 595 48.91 2.97 -12.79
CA LEU A 595 48.36 4.16 -12.15
C LEU A 595 48.96 4.35 -10.75
N GLU A 596 49.05 5.60 -10.30
CA GLU A 596 49.44 5.92 -8.92
C GLU A 596 48.49 5.27 -7.89
N PRO A 597 49.01 4.80 -6.73
CA PRO A 597 48.23 4.22 -5.64
C PRO A 597 47.46 5.28 -4.83
N ARG A 598 46.64 6.09 -5.51
CA ARG A 598 45.77 7.09 -4.88
C ARG A 598 44.45 6.44 -4.44
N LEU A 599 44.05 6.68 -3.19
CA LEU A 599 42.74 6.29 -2.69
C LEU A 599 41.62 7.11 -3.36
N ILE A 600 40.64 6.41 -3.92
CA ILE A 600 39.42 6.97 -4.51
C ILE A 600 38.18 6.49 -3.73
N PRO A 601 37.11 7.28 -3.61
CA PRO A 601 35.83 6.81 -3.06
C PRO A 601 35.30 5.58 -3.81
N VAL A 602 34.64 4.69 -3.09
CA VAL A 602 33.90 3.57 -3.71
C VAL A 602 32.51 4.00 -4.18
N LEU A 603 31.90 4.98 -3.50
CA LEU A 603 30.57 5.48 -3.78
C LEU A 603 30.61 6.95 -4.22
N TYR A 604 29.76 7.30 -5.19
CA TYR A 604 29.61 8.66 -5.69
C TYR A 604 28.14 9.06 -5.74
N HIS A 605 27.85 10.29 -5.35
CA HIS A 605 26.55 10.91 -5.58
C HIS A 605 26.52 11.53 -6.96
N ILE A 606 25.55 11.11 -7.78
CA ILE A 606 25.31 11.62 -9.12
C ILE A 606 23.87 12.09 -9.24
N TYR A 607 23.64 12.99 -10.20
CA TYR A 607 22.30 13.45 -10.55
C TYR A 607 21.88 12.88 -11.90
N SER A 608 20.68 12.31 -11.95
CA SER A 608 20.05 11.83 -13.18
C SER A 608 18.74 12.58 -13.41
N PHE A 609 18.49 12.99 -14.65
CA PHE A 609 17.24 13.65 -15.04
C PHE A 609 16.22 12.62 -15.51
N HIS A 610 15.16 12.43 -14.72
CA HIS A 610 13.99 11.65 -15.10
C HIS A 610 12.90 12.61 -15.60
N SER A 611 12.76 12.71 -16.92
CA SER A 611 11.97 13.76 -17.60
C SER A 611 12.44 15.17 -17.19
N THR A 612 11.62 15.93 -16.46
CA THR A 612 11.96 17.27 -15.96
C THR A 612 12.52 17.28 -14.54
N TRP A 613 12.59 16.13 -13.86
CA TRP A 613 12.95 16.06 -12.44
C TRP A 613 14.36 15.52 -12.24
N GLN A 614 15.17 16.28 -11.50
CA GLN A 614 16.51 15.88 -11.08
C GLN A 614 16.41 14.92 -9.87
N VAL A 615 16.95 13.72 -10.02
CA VAL A 615 16.96 12.66 -9.00
C VAL A 615 18.39 12.38 -8.58
N GLY A 616 18.65 12.35 -7.28
CA GLY A 616 19.95 11.93 -6.74
C GLY A 616 20.07 10.42 -6.66
N LEU A 617 21.17 9.87 -7.16
CA LEU A 617 21.52 8.47 -7.09
C LEU A 617 22.87 8.31 -6.39
N ILE A 618 23.04 7.25 -5.60
CA ILE A 618 24.37 6.79 -5.17
C ILE A 618 24.79 5.67 -6.10
N LYS A 619 25.93 5.82 -6.75
CA LYS A 619 26.47 4.84 -7.71
C LYS A 619 27.84 4.30 -7.26
N PRO A 620 28.07 2.98 -7.32
CA PRO A 620 29.40 2.43 -7.09
C PRO A 620 30.38 2.79 -8.20
N HIS A 621 31.67 2.87 -7.86
CA HIS A 621 32.74 3.06 -8.82
C HIS A 621 32.87 1.83 -9.74
N PRO A 622 33.11 1.97 -11.06
CA PRO A 622 33.21 0.84 -11.97
C PRO A 622 34.24 -0.23 -11.57
N ILE A 623 35.37 0.16 -10.97
CA ILE A 623 36.36 -0.79 -10.43
C ILE A 623 35.76 -1.67 -9.33
N PHE A 624 34.94 -1.13 -8.43
CA PHE A 624 34.30 -1.91 -7.38
C PHE A 624 33.26 -2.87 -7.97
N SER A 625 32.42 -2.38 -8.90
CA SER A 625 31.47 -3.23 -9.62
C SER A 625 32.16 -4.37 -10.37
N GLN A 626 33.34 -4.14 -10.93
CA GLN A 626 34.15 -5.19 -11.57
C GLN A 626 34.69 -6.18 -10.54
N ILE A 627 35.25 -5.74 -9.41
CA ILE A 627 35.76 -6.64 -8.35
C ILE A 627 34.64 -7.53 -7.81
N VAL A 628 33.44 -6.99 -7.58
CA VAL A 628 32.27 -7.77 -7.12
C VAL A 628 31.82 -8.76 -8.20
N SER A 629 31.81 -8.35 -9.48
CA SER A 629 31.49 -9.24 -10.60
C SER A 629 32.52 -10.36 -10.79
N ASP A 630 33.81 -10.06 -10.61
CA ASP A 630 34.91 -11.03 -10.72
C ASP A 630 34.92 -12.01 -9.53
N ALA A 631 34.59 -11.52 -8.33
CA ALA A 631 34.49 -12.34 -7.12
C ALA A 631 33.38 -13.39 -7.21
N ALA A 632 32.31 -13.12 -7.99
CA ALA A 632 31.21 -14.03 -8.28
C ALA A 632 30.72 -14.75 -7.01
N GLU A 633 30.35 -13.99 -5.98
CA GLU A 633 29.92 -14.53 -4.69
C GLU A 633 28.58 -15.27 -4.83
N THR A 634 28.50 -16.47 -4.27
CA THR A 634 27.36 -17.39 -4.38
C THR A 634 26.39 -17.28 -3.21
N MET A 635 26.59 -16.33 -2.30
CA MET A 635 25.77 -16.15 -1.09
C MET A 635 24.85 -14.94 -1.24
N LEU A 636 23.58 -15.11 -0.84
CA LEU A 636 22.54 -14.08 -0.92
C LEU A 636 22.01 -13.78 0.49
N THR A 637 22.06 -12.52 0.92
CA THR A 637 21.60 -12.11 2.26
C THR A 637 20.25 -11.41 2.21
N PHE A 638 19.28 -11.94 2.95
CA PHE A 638 17.92 -11.41 3.10
C PHE A 638 17.67 -10.91 4.53
N ASN A 639 16.60 -10.16 4.73
CA ASN A 639 16.06 -9.94 6.08
C ASN A 639 15.25 -11.18 6.50
N SER A 640 15.27 -11.55 7.79
CA SER A 640 14.51 -12.70 8.32
C SER A 640 13.03 -12.65 7.98
N SER A 641 12.37 -11.49 8.11
CA SER A 641 10.96 -11.29 7.74
C SER A 641 10.64 -11.38 6.24
N ALA A 642 11.66 -11.50 5.39
CA ALA A 642 11.50 -11.71 3.95
C ALA A 642 11.51 -13.19 3.52
N ILE A 643 11.77 -14.11 4.45
CA ILE A 643 11.78 -15.56 4.28
C ILE A 643 10.49 -16.15 4.91
N PRO A 644 9.96 -17.30 4.41
CA PRO A 644 8.83 -17.98 5.06
C PRO A 644 9.16 -18.42 6.50
N MET A 645 8.18 -18.45 7.39
CA MET A 645 8.39 -18.87 8.78
C MET A 645 8.61 -20.38 8.88
N LEU A 646 9.49 -20.82 9.78
CA LEU A 646 9.76 -22.24 10.04
C LEU A 646 8.83 -22.89 11.09
N CYS A 647 8.00 -22.08 11.74
CA CYS A 647 6.94 -22.49 12.67
C CYS A 647 5.59 -21.81 12.32
N PRO A 648 4.46 -22.28 12.89
CA PRO A 648 3.17 -21.60 12.79
C PRO A 648 3.25 -20.13 13.27
N PRO A 649 2.68 -19.16 12.54
CA PRO A 649 2.72 -17.75 12.92
C PRO A 649 2.10 -17.46 14.31
N VAL A 650 2.55 -16.38 14.92
CA VAL A 650 1.88 -15.82 16.10
C VAL A 650 0.50 -15.29 15.66
N PRO A 651 -0.61 -15.71 16.30
CA PRO A 651 -1.93 -15.27 15.87
C PRO A 651 -2.11 -13.77 16.07
N TRP A 652 -2.70 -13.13 15.08
CA TRP A 652 -3.22 -11.77 15.16
C TRP A 652 -4.26 -11.68 16.28
N THR A 653 -3.95 -10.86 17.29
CA THR A 653 -4.86 -10.49 18.40
C THR A 653 -5.22 -9.00 18.40
N SER A 654 -4.43 -8.16 17.72
CA SER A 654 -4.70 -6.73 17.55
C SER A 654 -4.15 -6.22 16.21
N PRO A 655 -4.48 -4.98 15.79
CA PRO A 655 -3.84 -4.33 14.64
C PRO A 655 -2.30 -4.17 14.73
N SER A 656 -1.73 -4.36 15.93
CA SER A 656 -0.32 -4.15 16.26
C SER A 656 0.43 -5.43 16.67
N PHE A 657 -0.26 -6.57 16.83
CA PHE A 657 0.34 -7.82 17.33
C PHE A 657 -0.16 -9.04 16.56
N GLY A 658 0.78 -9.75 15.92
CA GLY A 658 0.56 -10.97 15.14
C GLY A 658 1.65 -11.17 14.07
N ALA A 659 1.51 -12.24 13.29
CA ALA A 659 2.45 -12.72 12.26
C ALA A 659 3.78 -13.27 12.79
N PHE A 660 4.86 -12.49 12.76
CA PHE A 660 6.20 -12.95 13.16
C PHE A 660 6.38 -12.98 14.69
N VAL A 661 7.39 -13.69 15.18
CA VAL A 661 7.64 -13.84 16.63
C VAL A 661 8.24 -12.56 17.23
N LEU A 662 9.20 -11.95 16.54
CA LEU A 662 9.91 -10.74 16.99
C LEU A 662 9.71 -9.55 16.06
N ASN A 663 9.61 -9.75 14.76
CA ASN A 663 9.49 -8.65 13.79
C ASN A 663 8.09 -7.99 13.84
N ASP A 664 8.05 -6.68 14.12
CA ASP A 664 6.81 -5.90 14.10
C ASP A 664 6.13 -5.93 12.72
N THR A 665 4.91 -6.44 12.66
CA THR A 665 4.10 -6.50 11.43
C THR A 665 2.88 -5.61 11.56
N LYS A 666 2.60 -4.79 10.55
CA LYS A 666 1.36 -4.02 10.46
C LYS A 666 0.25 -4.88 9.86
N LEU A 667 -0.92 -4.90 10.49
CA LEU A 667 -2.12 -5.56 9.96
C LEU A 667 -2.49 -5.04 8.55
N MET A 668 -2.51 -3.70 8.39
CA MET A 668 -2.70 -3.05 7.08
C MET A 668 -1.37 -2.56 6.48
N ARG A 669 -1.16 -2.90 5.20
CA ARG A 669 -0.16 -2.28 4.33
C ARG A 669 -0.62 -0.89 3.93
N PHE A 670 0.09 0.14 4.41
CA PHE A 670 -0.12 1.53 4.00
C PHE A 670 1.21 2.25 3.76
N VAL A 671 1.19 3.26 2.88
CA VAL A 671 2.36 4.09 2.58
C VAL A 671 2.72 4.94 3.81
N ASP A 672 4.01 5.02 4.14
CA ASP A 672 4.51 5.71 5.33
C ASP A 672 3.91 7.12 5.50
N GLY A 673 3.23 7.34 6.63
CA GLY A 673 2.53 8.59 6.94
C GLY A 673 1.01 8.58 6.70
N ALA A 674 0.43 7.54 6.11
CA ALA A 674 -1.02 7.33 6.05
C ALA A 674 -1.61 6.80 7.38
N VAL A 675 -1.31 7.46 8.50
CA VAL A 675 -1.58 7.00 9.87
C VAL A 675 -3.09 6.84 10.19
N GLN A 676 -3.97 7.42 9.37
CA GLN A 676 -5.43 7.37 9.57
C GLN A 676 -6.00 5.95 9.59
N HIS A 677 -5.47 5.04 8.76
CA HIS A 677 -5.88 3.62 8.78
C HIS A 677 -5.60 2.99 10.14
N GLN A 678 -4.38 3.16 10.64
CA GLN A 678 -3.96 2.64 11.92
C GLN A 678 -4.80 3.24 13.07
N LEU A 679 -5.02 4.56 13.06
CA LEU A 679 -5.87 5.23 14.05
C LEU A 679 -7.33 4.75 14.03
N LEU A 680 -7.90 4.48 12.85
CA LEU A 680 -9.26 3.93 12.73
C LEU A 680 -9.35 2.49 13.24
N LEU A 681 -8.31 1.68 13.01
CA LEU A 681 -8.22 0.32 13.56
C LEU A 681 -8.07 0.32 15.09
N GLU A 682 -7.23 1.22 15.63
CA GLU A 682 -7.03 1.40 17.08
C GLU A 682 -8.27 1.96 17.80
N GLN A 683 -9.10 2.73 17.10
CA GLN A 683 -10.38 3.26 17.62
C GLN A 683 -11.55 2.28 17.44
N CYS A 684 -11.39 1.25 16.61
CA CYS A 684 -12.43 0.25 16.37
C CYS A 684 -12.60 -0.65 17.61
N PRO A 685 -13.83 -0.97 18.05
CA PRO A 685 -14.04 -1.99 19.08
C PRO A 685 -13.38 -3.32 18.65
N PRO A 686 -12.48 -3.93 19.45
CA PRO A 686 -11.70 -5.10 19.04
C PRO A 686 -12.57 -6.26 18.51
N VAL A 687 -13.73 -6.45 19.12
CA VAL A 687 -14.76 -7.44 18.75
C VAL A 687 -15.26 -7.33 17.29
N ASN A 688 -15.15 -6.16 16.66
CA ASN A 688 -15.48 -5.96 15.25
C ASN A 688 -14.36 -6.41 14.31
N LEU A 689 -13.12 -6.53 14.81
CA LEU A 689 -11.97 -6.98 14.02
C LEU A 689 -11.73 -8.50 14.12
N HIS A 690 -12.27 -9.18 15.14
CA HIS A 690 -12.07 -10.62 15.36
C HIS A 690 -12.23 -11.47 14.08
N PRO A 691 -13.28 -11.30 13.22
CA PRO A 691 -13.40 -12.07 11.98
C PRO A 691 -12.22 -11.91 11.01
N VAL A 692 -11.70 -10.70 10.91
CA VAL A 692 -10.58 -10.36 10.02
C VAL A 692 -9.28 -10.93 10.54
N LEU A 693 -9.06 -10.84 11.86
CA LEU A 693 -7.88 -11.41 12.52
C LEU A 693 -7.91 -12.95 12.41
N ASP A 694 -9.04 -13.59 12.69
CA ASP A 694 -9.21 -15.04 12.65
C ASP A 694 -9.05 -15.60 11.22
N ALA A 695 -9.55 -14.91 10.20
CA ALA A 695 -9.34 -15.29 8.80
C ALA A 695 -7.87 -15.16 8.36
N LEU A 696 -7.16 -14.11 8.80
CA LEU A 696 -5.71 -13.97 8.55
C LEU A 696 -4.90 -15.04 9.29
N ASN A 697 -5.32 -15.43 10.49
CA ASN A 697 -4.69 -16.51 11.27
C ASN A 697 -4.83 -17.86 10.57
N GLN A 698 -6.00 -18.16 10.02
CA GLN A 698 -6.22 -19.37 9.22
C GLN A 698 -5.32 -19.41 7.97
N LEU A 699 -5.29 -18.32 7.19
CA LEU A 699 -4.42 -18.21 6.01
C LEU A 699 -2.94 -18.34 6.39
N GLY A 700 -2.56 -17.81 7.55
CA GLY A 700 -1.20 -17.91 8.12
C GLY A 700 -0.81 -19.32 8.58
N ASN A 701 -1.74 -20.08 9.17
CA ASN A 701 -1.51 -21.41 9.71
C ASN A 701 -1.44 -22.53 8.65
N CYS A 702 -1.76 -22.23 7.38
CA CYS A 702 -1.56 -23.18 6.28
C CYS A 702 -0.06 -23.51 6.12
N ALA A 703 0.28 -24.78 6.34
CA ALA A 703 1.64 -25.31 6.22
C ALA A 703 1.95 -25.70 4.76
N TRP A 704 3.14 -25.34 4.28
CA TRP A 704 3.59 -25.55 2.89
C TRP A 704 4.88 -26.35 2.81
N LYS A 705 5.09 -27.04 1.69
CA LYS A 705 6.35 -27.70 1.31
C LYS A 705 6.67 -27.50 -0.17
N ILE A 706 7.91 -27.79 -0.56
CA ILE A 706 8.38 -27.66 -1.94
C ILE A 706 8.06 -28.90 -2.78
N ASN A 707 7.58 -28.68 -4.01
CA ASN A 707 7.51 -29.70 -5.05
C ASN A 707 8.89 -29.92 -5.68
N GLN A 708 9.73 -30.72 -5.02
CA GLN A 708 11.15 -30.85 -5.36
C GLN A 708 11.41 -31.22 -6.84
N PRO A 709 10.73 -32.22 -7.45
CA PRO A 709 10.95 -32.57 -8.86
C PRO A 709 10.70 -31.41 -9.84
N VAL A 710 9.70 -30.57 -9.55
CA VAL A 710 9.39 -29.40 -10.40
C VAL A 710 10.43 -28.30 -10.17
N LEU A 711 10.86 -28.07 -8.93
CA LEU A 711 11.94 -27.13 -8.62
C LEU A 711 13.25 -27.52 -9.33
N ASP A 712 13.60 -28.81 -9.37
CA ASP A 712 14.82 -29.30 -10.02
C ASP A 712 14.82 -29.08 -11.54
N ILE A 713 13.67 -29.29 -12.19
CA ILE A 713 13.50 -29.00 -13.62
C ILE A 713 13.62 -27.48 -13.87
N ILE A 714 13.03 -26.64 -13.02
CA ILE A 714 13.12 -25.18 -13.14
C ILE A 714 14.57 -24.71 -12.94
N ILE A 715 15.27 -25.19 -11.90
CA ILE A 715 16.68 -24.85 -11.64
C ILE A 715 17.58 -25.34 -12.79
N SER A 716 17.30 -26.51 -13.36
CA SER A 716 18.02 -27.04 -14.52
C SER A 716 17.91 -26.11 -15.74
N ILE A 717 16.68 -25.71 -16.13
CA ILE A 717 16.49 -24.76 -17.24
C ILE A 717 17.07 -23.38 -16.90
N PHE A 718 16.95 -22.94 -15.65
CA PHE A 718 17.52 -21.67 -15.18
C PHE A 718 19.06 -21.65 -15.31
N ASN A 719 19.74 -22.75 -14.99
CA ASN A 719 21.20 -22.84 -15.05
C ASN A 719 21.78 -23.11 -16.45
N ASP A 720 20.97 -23.56 -17.40
CA ASP A 720 21.32 -23.58 -18.83
C ASP A 720 21.07 -22.19 -19.46
N LYS A 721 20.14 -22.07 -20.43
CA LYS A 721 19.87 -20.81 -21.15
C LYS A 721 18.61 -20.08 -20.72
N GLY A 722 17.89 -20.58 -19.73
CA GLY A 722 16.52 -20.16 -19.45
C GLY A 722 15.56 -20.50 -20.60
N ASN A 723 14.31 -20.06 -20.49
CA ASN A 723 13.30 -20.22 -21.52
C ASN A 723 12.23 -19.13 -21.38
N GLU A 724 12.27 -18.12 -22.26
CA GLU A 724 11.32 -16.99 -22.25
C GLU A 724 9.84 -17.46 -22.43
N LYS A 725 9.57 -18.63 -23.05
CA LYS A 725 8.20 -19.17 -23.19
C LYS A 725 7.66 -19.80 -21.90
N LEU A 726 8.54 -20.24 -21.00
CA LEU A 726 8.18 -20.87 -19.73
C LEU A 726 8.40 -19.91 -18.55
N ASP A 727 8.49 -18.60 -18.80
CA ASP A 727 8.77 -17.56 -17.79
C ASP A 727 10.07 -17.79 -16.97
N ILE A 728 11.01 -18.60 -17.48
CA ILE A 728 12.34 -18.76 -16.88
C ILE A 728 13.31 -17.76 -17.54
N PRO A 729 13.77 -16.72 -16.83
CA PRO A 729 14.55 -15.65 -17.45
C PRO A 729 15.93 -16.14 -17.88
N PRO A 730 16.34 -15.87 -19.13
CA PRO A 730 17.67 -16.23 -19.65
C PRO A 730 18.80 -15.46 -18.93
N PRO A 731 20.02 -16.03 -18.88
CA PRO A 731 21.20 -15.34 -18.37
C PRO A 731 21.64 -14.19 -19.28
N LEU A 732 22.43 -13.26 -18.74
CA LEU A 732 22.93 -12.08 -19.47
C LEU A 732 23.81 -12.41 -20.70
N SER A 733 24.30 -13.64 -20.83
CA SER A 733 25.03 -14.11 -22.02
C SER A 733 24.17 -14.13 -23.29
N GLU A 734 22.85 -14.34 -23.14
CA GLU A 734 21.86 -14.38 -24.23
C GLU A 734 21.28 -12.97 -24.53
N ALA A 735 21.74 -11.92 -23.84
CA ALA A 735 21.26 -10.56 -24.05
C ALA A 735 21.69 -10.00 -25.42
N PRO A 736 20.85 -9.20 -26.10
CA PRO A 736 21.17 -8.65 -27.40
C PRO A 736 22.39 -7.71 -27.28
N ARG A 737 23.46 -8.05 -28.00
CA ARG A 737 24.67 -7.23 -28.03
C ARG A 737 24.43 -6.04 -28.96
N PRO A 738 24.79 -4.80 -28.55
CA PRO A 738 24.73 -3.67 -29.46
C PRO A 738 25.68 -3.92 -30.65
N PRO A 739 25.30 -3.53 -31.89
CA PRO A 739 26.17 -3.68 -33.05
C PRO A 739 27.47 -2.90 -32.85
N ALA A 740 28.57 -3.43 -33.40
CA ALA A 740 29.88 -2.80 -33.38
C ALA A 740 29.91 -1.62 -34.37
N LEU A 741 29.41 -0.47 -33.93
CA LEU A 741 29.31 0.75 -34.74
C LEU A 741 30.68 1.46 -34.83
N PRO A 742 31.23 1.70 -36.03
CA PRO A 742 32.45 2.47 -36.18
C PRO A 742 32.23 3.95 -35.88
N GLY A 743 33.23 4.59 -35.26
CA GLY A 743 33.20 6.01 -34.87
C GLY A 743 32.65 6.27 -33.46
N SER A 744 32.75 7.53 -33.02
CA SER A 744 32.38 7.94 -31.66
C SER A 744 30.86 8.12 -31.49
N PRO A 745 30.30 8.09 -30.27
CA PRO A 745 28.86 8.18 -30.05
C PRO A 745 28.18 9.45 -30.58
N SER A 746 28.95 10.51 -30.89
CA SER A 746 28.41 11.71 -31.54
C SER A 746 28.04 11.45 -33.01
N THR A 747 28.82 10.67 -33.76
CA THR A 747 28.62 10.43 -35.21
C THR A 747 27.49 9.45 -35.54
N TRP A 748 27.02 8.65 -34.57
CA TRP A 748 25.95 7.68 -34.82
C TRP A 748 24.62 8.35 -35.21
N SER A 749 23.92 7.76 -36.18
CA SER A 749 22.58 8.20 -36.60
C SER A 749 21.53 8.03 -35.48
N LYS A 750 20.36 8.66 -35.65
CA LYS A 750 19.23 8.50 -34.71
C LYS A 750 18.77 7.04 -34.59
N SER A 751 18.77 6.29 -35.69
CA SER A 751 18.40 4.87 -35.70
C SER A 751 19.37 4.02 -34.89
N GLN A 752 20.67 4.14 -35.16
CA GLN A 752 21.74 3.43 -34.43
C GLN A 752 21.74 3.78 -32.93
N LYS A 753 21.53 5.05 -32.57
CA LYS A 753 21.38 5.48 -31.17
C LYS A 753 20.15 4.84 -30.50
N HIS A 754 19.05 4.69 -31.23
CA HIS A 754 17.84 4.04 -30.74
C HIS A 754 18.02 2.52 -30.56
N GLU A 755 18.66 1.85 -31.51
CA GLU A 755 18.99 0.42 -31.46
C GLU A 755 19.89 0.07 -30.26
N VAL A 756 20.98 0.81 -30.06
CA VAL A 756 21.87 0.64 -28.90
C VAL A 756 21.14 0.90 -27.58
N LEU A 757 20.20 1.87 -27.55
CA LEU A 757 19.35 2.13 -26.39
C LEU A 757 18.38 0.96 -26.12
N MET A 758 17.78 0.38 -27.15
CA MET A 758 16.89 -0.79 -27.04
C MET A 758 17.64 -2.05 -26.58
N CYS A 759 18.84 -2.31 -27.09
CA CYS A 759 19.68 -3.42 -26.63
C CYS A 759 20.02 -3.28 -25.14
N LYS A 760 20.46 -2.08 -24.70
CA LYS A 760 20.72 -1.79 -23.29
C LYS A 760 19.47 -1.91 -22.42
N LYS A 761 18.30 -1.50 -22.94
CA LYS A 761 17.02 -1.65 -22.25
C LYS A 761 16.64 -3.12 -22.08
N LYS A 762 16.67 -3.94 -23.13
CA LYS A 762 16.36 -5.38 -23.04
C LYS A 762 17.34 -6.10 -22.10
N ALA A 763 18.64 -5.81 -22.17
CA ALA A 763 19.63 -6.38 -21.25
C ALA A 763 19.35 -6.03 -19.77
N ALA A 764 18.91 -4.79 -19.47
CA ALA A 764 18.54 -4.40 -18.11
C ALA A 764 17.24 -5.09 -17.65
N GLU A 765 16.23 -5.19 -18.52
CA GLU A 765 14.96 -5.90 -18.23
C GLU A 765 15.21 -7.40 -17.98
N MET A 766 16.04 -8.05 -18.81
CA MET A 766 16.48 -9.44 -18.60
C MET A 766 17.20 -9.63 -17.27
N HIS A 767 18.12 -8.73 -16.90
CA HIS A 767 18.82 -8.79 -15.61
C HIS A 767 17.85 -8.66 -14.42
N SER A 768 16.90 -7.70 -14.47
CA SER A 768 15.91 -7.55 -13.40
C SER A 768 15.04 -8.80 -13.21
N LEU A 769 14.56 -9.40 -14.31
CA LEU A 769 13.79 -10.65 -14.25
C LEU A 769 14.64 -11.82 -13.75
N ARG A 770 15.90 -11.91 -14.21
CA ARG A 770 16.86 -12.94 -13.78
C ARG A 770 17.13 -12.89 -12.28
N MET A 771 17.30 -11.69 -11.71
CA MET A 771 17.54 -11.52 -10.26
C MET A 771 16.28 -11.80 -9.42
N ASP A 772 15.09 -11.42 -9.88
CA ASP A 772 13.82 -11.77 -9.21
C ASP A 772 13.60 -13.29 -9.16
N ALA A 773 13.82 -14.00 -10.27
CA ALA A 773 13.80 -15.45 -10.31
C ALA A 773 14.92 -16.07 -9.46
N LEU A 774 16.14 -15.51 -9.48
CA LEU A 774 17.26 -16.00 -8.67
C LEU A 774 16.92 -15.99 -7.18
N TYR A 775 16.34 -14.91 -6.67
CA TYR A 775 15.94 -14.80 -5.26
C TYR A 775 14.83 -15.80 -4.92
N LYS A 776 13.79 -15.90 -5.77
CA LYS A 776 12.69 -16.87 -5.59
C LYS A 776 13.20 -18.31 -5.52
N LEU A 777 14.00 -18.73 -6.48
CA LEU A 777 14.52 -20.10 -6.58
C LEU A 777 15.54 -20.40 -5.48
N SER A 778 16.36 -19.44 -5.07
CA SER A 778 17.30 -19.62 -3.95
C SER A 778 16.58 -19.76 -2.61
N ILE A 779 15.53 -18.96 -2.37
CA ILE A 779 14.69 -19.10 -1.18
C ILE A 779 13.95 -20.44 -1.19
N ALA A 780 13.35 -20.83 -2.34
CA ALA A 780 12.70 -22.13 -2.48
C ALA A 780 13.67 -23.30 -2.25
N ASN A 781 14.92 -23.21 -2.74
CA ASN A 781 15.95 -24.22 -2.50
C ASN A 781 16.42 -24.25 -1.04
N TYR A 782 16.48 -23.11 -0.34
CA TYR A 782 16.80 -23.05 1.10
C TYR A 782 15.72 -23.69 1.99
N VAL A 783 14.45 -23.72 1.55
CA VAL A 783 13.35 -24.41 2.22
C VAL A 783 12.95 -25.74 1.57
N ARG A 784 13.77 -26.27 0.65
CA ARG A 784 13.52 -27.51 -0.12
C ARG A 784 13.01 -28.68 0.72
N ASP A 785 13.69 -28.94 1.84
CA ASP A 785 13.46 -30.08 2.73
C ASP A 785 12.74 -29.67 4.02
N LYS A 786 12.11 -28.48 4.03
CA LYS A 786 11.45 -27.90 5.20
C LYS A 786 9.95 -27.75 4.95
N VAL A 787 9.18 -27.88 6.03
CA VAL A 787 7.81 -27.33 6.09
C VAL A 787 7.88 -25.91 6.64
N PHE A 788 7.14 -25.00 6.03
CA PHE A 788 7.15 -23.57 6.33
C PHE A 788 5.75 -22.94 6.20
N TRP A 789 5.60 -21.73 6.73
CA TRP A 789 4.34 -20.99 6.81
C TRP A 789 4.47 -19.58 6.21
N PHE A 790 3.36 -19.07 5.68
CA PHE A 790 3.24 -17.71 5.15
C PHE A 790 2.34 -16.88 6.07
N PRO A 791 2.89 -16.13 7.05
CA PRO A 791 2.08 -15.16 7.79
C PRO A 791 1.43 -14.17 6.80
N HIS A 792 0.14 -13.91 6.98
CA HIS A 792 -0.62 -12.99 6.13
C HIS A 792 -0.87 -11.65 6.83
N ASN A 793 -0.93 -10.59 6.03
CA ASN A 793 -1.51 -9.30 6.38
C ASN A 793 -2.43 -8.86 5.22
N MET A 794 -2.87 -7.60 5.21
CA MET A 794 -3.86 -7.10 4.24
C MET A 794 -3.54 -5.70 3.72
N ASP A 795 -4.09 -5.33 2.57
CA ASP A 795 -4.10 -3.93 2.13
C ASP A 795 -5.23 -3.13 2.80
N PHE A 796 -5.25 -1.82 2.55
CA PHE A 796 -6.27 -0.93 3.13
C PHE A 796 -7.72 -1.22 2.70
N ARG A 797 -7.95 -2.13 1.75
CA ARG A 797 -9.28 -2.55 1.26
C ARG A 797 -9.70 -3.89 1.87
N GLY A 798 -8.83 -4.53 2.65
CA GLY A 798 -9.01 -5.85 3.25
C GLY A 798 -8.31 -6.99 2.52
N ARG A 799 -7.93 -6.82 1.23
CA ARG A 799 -7.36 -7.92 0.43
C ARG A 799 -6.09 -8.46 1.07
N THR A 800 -6.02 -9.77 1.23
CA THR A 800 -4.95 -10.45 1.98
C THR A 800 -3.73 -10.73 1.11
N TYR A 801 -2.54 -10.75 1.75
CA TYR A 801 -1.24 -10.94 1.11
C TYR A 801 -0.24 -11.59 2.10
N PRO A 802 0.55 -12.59 1.69
CA PRO A 802 1.71 -13.09 2.45
C PRO A 802 2.72 -11.99 2.76
N CYS A 803 3.21 -11.94 4.00
CA CYS A 803 4.23 -10.97 4.43
C CYS A 803 5.59 -11.17 3.71
N PRO A 804 6.13 -12.40 3.53
CA PRO A 804 7.35 -12.63 2.75
C PRO A 804 7.17 -12.20 1.29
N PRO A 805 7.94 -11.23 0.76
CA PRO A 805 7.61 -10.57 -0.51
C PRO A 805 8.14 -11.29 -1.75
N TYR A 806 9.20 -12.10 -1.62
CA TYR A 806 9.91 -12.69 -2.78
C TYR A 806 9.25 -14.00 -3.24
N PHE A 807 9.14 -14.97 -2.34
CA PHE A 807 8.63 -16.32 -2.60
C PHE A 807 7.34 -16.53 -1.80
N ASN A 808 6.21 -16.73 -2.49
CA ASN A 808 4.88 -17.02 -1.91
C ASN A 808 3.87 -17.45 -3.00
N HIS A 809 2.73 -18.02 -2.61
CA HIS A 809 1.72 -18.58 -3.52
C HIS A 809 0.95 -17.54 -4.37
N LEU A 810 1.05 -16.24 -4.07
CA LEU A 810 0.52 -15.16 -4.92
C LEU A 810 1.40 -14.89 -6.15
N GLY A 811 2.60 -15.51 -6.24
CA GLY A 811 3.52 -15.39 -7.37
C GLY A 811 2.99 -15.87 -8.72
N ASN A 812 3.87 -15.89 -9.72
CA ASN A 812 3.59 -16.42 -11.07
C ASN A 812 3.52 -17.95 -11.09
N ASP A 813 3.11 -18.52 -12.22
CA ASP A 813 2.97 -19.98 -12.48
C ASP A 813 4.13 -20.81 -11.91
N VAL A 814 5.38 -20.43 -12.23
CA VAL A 814 6.62 -21.01 -11.69
C VAL A 814 6.58 -21.16 -10.16
N THR A 815 6.17 -20.11 -9.45
CA THR A 815 6.14 -20.07 -7.98
C THR A 815 5.00 -20.92 -7.41
N ARG A 816 3.86 -20.99 -8.11
CA ARG A 816 2.70 -21.79 -7.68
C ARG A 816 2.96 -23.28 -7.84
N ALA A 817 3.56 -23.67 -8.96
CA ALA A 817 3.86 -25.07 -9.29
C ALA A 817 4.84 -25.76 -8.31
N ILE A 818 5.72 -24.98 -7.68
CA ILE A 818 6.68 -25.46 -6.70
C ILE A 818 6.15 -25.50 -5.26
N LEU A 819 4.90 -25.09 -5.02
CA LEU A 819 4.27 -25.05 -3.70
C LEU A 819 3.18 -26.11 -3.56
N LEU A 820 3.28 -26.93 -2.51
CA LEU A 820 2.29 -27.95 -2.14
C LEU A 820 1.87 -27.75 -0.68
N PHE A 821 0.68 -28.23 -0.30
CA PHE A 821 0.32 -28.32 1.10
C PHE A 821 1.23 -29.32 1.82
N ALA A 822 1.73 -28.97 3.00
CA ALA A 822 2.55 -29.88 3.79
C ALA A 822 1.71 -31.07 4.31
N GLU A 823 0.52 -30.77 4.83
CA GLU A 823 -0.53 -31.75 5.14
C GLU A 823 -1.07 -32.35 3.83
N GLY A 824 -1.15 -33.67 3.75
CA GLY A 824 -1.74 -34.39 2.64
C GLY A 824 -3.08 -34.99 3.01
N ARG A 825 -3.98 -35.17 2.04
CA ARG A 825 -5.28 -35.83 2.26
C ARG A 825 -5.55 -36.89 1.19
N PRO A 826 -6.20 -38.02 1.55
CA PRO A 826 -6.58 -39.03 0.57
C PRO A 826 -7.52 -38.42 -0.48
N LEU A 827 -7.40 -38.80 -1.74
CA LEU A 827 -8.23 -38.26 -2.82
C LEU A 827 -9.72 -38.60 -2.65
N GLY A 828 -10.04 -39.74 -2.02
CA GLY A 828 -11.39 -40.27 -1.97
C GLY A 828 -11.96 -40.58 -3.36
N PRO A 829 -13.28 -40.82 -3.47
CA PRO A 829 -13.88 -41.32 -4.71
C PRO A 829 -13.87 -40.33 -5.88
N ARG A 830 -13.73 -39.02 -5.61
CA ARG A 830 -13.79 -37.95 -6.64
C ARG A 830 -12.54 -37.10 -6.75
N GLY A 831 -11.53 -37.25 -5.88
CA GLY A 831 -10.35 -36.39 -5.90
C GLY A 831 -9.51 -36.54 -7.17
N LEU A 832 -9.40 -37.75 -7.74
CA LEU A 832 -8.70 -37.96 -9.01
C LEU A 832 -9.41 -37.25 -10.18
N ASP A 833 -10.74 -37.23 -10.19
CA ASP A 833 -11.52 -36.51 -11.20
C ASP A 833 -11.35 -34.99 -11.04
N TRP A 834 -11.31 -34.49 -9.80
CA TRP A 834 -11.01 -33.08 -9.54
C TRP A 834 -9.61 -32.68 -9.97
N LEU A 835 -8.58 -33.53 -9.75
CA LEU A 835 -7.24 -33.29 -10.30
C LEU A 835 -7.26 -33.23 -11.84
N LYS A 836 -7.96 -34.16 -12.50
CA LYS A 836 -8.09 -34.18 -13.97
C LYS A 836 -8.81 -32.94 -14.51
N ILE A 837 -9.92 -32.54 -13.89
CA ILE A 837 -10.64 -31.29 -14.23
C ILE A 837 -9.74 -30.08 -14.03
N HIS A 838 -9.01 -30.04 -12.92
CA HIS A 838 -8.09 -28.96 -12.60
C HIS A 838 -6.94 -28.85 -13.61
N LEU A 839 -6.34 -29.98 -14.03
CA LEU A 839 -5.37 -29.98 -15.12
C LEU A 839 -5.95 -29.36 -16.39
N ILE A 840 -7.16 -29.73 -16.81
CA ILE A 840 -7.78 -29.14 -18.01
C ILE A 840 -8.06 -27.64 -17.82
N ASN A 841 -8.43 -27.18 -16.62
CA ASN A 841 -8.54 -25.76 -16.33
C ASN A 841 -7.19 -25.03 -16.56
N LEU A 842 -6.08 -25.58 -16.06
CA LEU A 842 -4.72 -25.08 -16.24
C LEU A 842 -4.27 -25.10 -17.71
N THR A 843 -4.73 -26.07 -18.51
CA THR A 843 -4.35 -26.14 -19.94
C THR A 843 -4.81 -24.92 -20.74
N GLY A 844 -5.86 -24.25 -20.29
CA GLY A 844 -6.52 -23.21 -21.06
C GLY A 844 -7.58 -23.74 -22.04
N LEU A 845 -7.61 -25.04 -22.31
CA LEU A 845 -8.52 -25.73 -23.21
C LEU A 845 -9.90 -25.89 -22.56
N LYS A 846 -10.93 -26.21 -23.37
CA LYS A 846 -12.27 -26.60 -22.90
C LYS A 846 -12.96 -25.60 -21.92
N LYS A 847 -12.54 -24.33 -21.89
CA LYS A 847 -13.14 -23.28 -21.01
C LYS A 847 -14.65 -23.08 -21.18
N LYS A 848 -15.20 -23.33 -22.37
CA LYS A 848 -16.64 -23.24 -22.67
C LYS A 848 -17.40 -24.56 -22.45
N SER A 849 -16.70 -25.65 -22.17
CA SER A 849 -17.26 -26.98 -21.96
C SER A 849 -17.65 -27.20 -20.51
N ALA A 850 -18.62 -28.09 -20.30
CA ALA A 850 -19.04 -28.54 -18.98
C ALA A 850 -17.95 -29.31 -18.24
N LEU A 851 -18.03 -29.41 -16.89
CA LEU A 851 -17.02 -30.13 -16.09
C LEU A 851 -16.85 -31.60 -16.52
N ARG A 852 -17.97 -32.26 -16.89
CA ARG A 852 -17.96 -33.63 -17.41
C ARG A 852 -17.15 -33.76 -18.71
N GLU A 853 -17.33 -32.85 -19.67
CA GLU A 853 -16.55 -32.83 -20.91
C GLU A 853 -15.06 -32.55 -20.67
N ARG A 854 -14.71 -31.76 -19.63
CA ARG A 854 -13.31 -31.55 -19.22
C ARG A 854 -12.70 -32.85 -18.71
N LEU A 855 -13.42 -33.59 -17.86
CA LEU A 855 -13.00 -34.89 -17.34
C LEU A 855 -12.86 -35.95 -18.45
N GLU A 856 -13.85 -36.06 -19.34
CA GLU A 856 -13.82 -36.95 -20.51
C GLU A 856 -12.64 -36.62 -21.44
N TYR A 857 -12.34 -35.33 -21.65
CA TYR A 857 -11.17 -34.90 -22.40
C TYR A 857 -9.85 -35.27 -21.71
N ALA A 858 -9.74 -35.07 -20.38
CA ALA A 858 -8.57 -35.48 -19.60
C ALA A 858 -8.28 -36.98 -19.72
N ASN A 859 -9.33 -37.81 -19.59
CA ASN A 859 -9.22 -39.27 -19.78
C ASN A 859 -8.78 -39.64 -21.21
N LYS A 860 -9.22 -38.90 -22.24
CA LYS A 860 -8.78 -39.12 -23.63
C LYS A 860 -7.30 -38.81 -23.85
N ILE A 861 -6.74 -37.83 -23.16
CA ILE A 861 -5.32 -37.42 -23.32
C ILE A 861 -4.39 -38.02 -22.27
N MET A 862 -4.80 -39.08 -21.57
CA MET A 862 -4.06 -39.65 -20.43
C MET A 862 -2.60 -40.01 -20.77
N GLU A 863 -2.33 -40.47 -21.99
CA GLU A 863 -0.95 -40.72 -22.45
C GLU A 863 -0.08 -39.46 -22.49
N GLU A 864 -0.62 -38.30 -22.87
CA GLU A 864 0.11 -37.01 -22.88
C GLU A 864 0.40 -36.52 -21.46
N ILE A 865 -0.53 -36.79 -20.53
CA ILE A 865 -0.37 -36.49 -19.11
C ILE A 865 0.75 -37.34 -18.51
N LEU A 866 0.74 -38.65 -18.77
CA LEU A 866 1.79 -39.58 -18.28
C LEU A 866 3.16 -39.28 -18.91
N ASP A 867 3.24 -39.05 -20.22
CA ASP A 867 4.51 -38.69 -20.88
C ASP A 867 5.08 -37.36 -20.37
N SER A 868 4.21 -36.36 -20.13
CA SER A 868 4.62 -35.09 -19.54
C SER A 868 5.17 -35.26 -18.12
N ALA A 869 4.59 -36.16 -17.32
CA ALA A 869 5.06 -36.48 -15.97
C ALA A 869 6.40 -37.24 -15.97
N ASP A 870 6.55 -38.24 -16.85
CA ASP A 870 7.72 -39.13 -16.87
C ASP A 870 8.93 -38.53 -17.59
N ARG A 871 8.68 -37.77 -18.67
CA ARG A 871 9.72 -37.26 -19.58
C ARG A 871 9.54 -35.77 -19.88
N PRO A 872 9.46 -34.89 -18.86
CA PRO A 872 9.09 -33.48 -19.03
C PRO A 872 9.94 -32.70 -20.03
N LEU A 873 11.24 -33.01 -20.14
CA LEU A 873 12.19 -32.32 -21.03
C LEU A 873 12.58 -33.12 -22.29
N THR A 874 12.19 -34.39 -22.39
CA THR A 874 12.66 -35.33 -23.44
C THR A 874 11.54 -36.04 -24.20
N GLY A 875 10.31 -36.06 -23.67
CA GLY A 875 9.12 -36.60 -24.32
C GLY A 875 8.47 -35.63 -25.32
N ARG A 876 7.15 -35.74 -25.47
CA ARG A 876 6.32 -34.93 -26.39
C ARG A 876 6.10 -33.50 -25.91
N LYS A 877 6.40 -33.19 -24.64
CA LYS A 877 6.38 -31.83 -24.06
C LYS A 877 5.02 -31.12 -24.18
N TRP A 878 3.93 -31.89 -24.15
CA TRP A 878 2.56 -31.37 -24.28
C TRP A 878 2.29 -30.22 -23.29
N TRP A 879 2.72 -30.39 -22.03
CA TRP A 879 2.61 -29.40 -20.96
C TRP A 879 3.26 -28.03 -21.25
N MET A 880 4.25 -27.94 -22.15
CA MET A 880 4.92 -26.66 -22.46
C MET A 880 4.05 -25.71 -23.30
N ASN A 881 2.93 -26.18 -23.85
CA ASN A 881 2.07 -25.43 -24.77
C ASN A 881 0.71 -25.04 -24.16
N THR A 882 0.59 -25.07 -22.84
CA THR A 882 -0.62 -24.70 -22.09
C THR A 882 -0.60 -23.27 -21.56
N ASP A 883 -1.76 -22.75 -21.12
CA ASP A 883 -1.86 -21.43 -20.48
C ASP A 883 -1.00 -21.30 -19.19
N GLU A 884 -1.00 -22.31 -18.31
CA GLU A 884 -0.26 -22.33 -17.04
C GLU A 884 0.68 -23.56 -16.98
N PRO A 885 1.83 -23.55 -17.69
CA PRO A 885 2.64 -24.75 -17.98
C PRO A 885 3.24 -25.43 -16.75
N TRP A 886 3.77 -24.70 -15.78
CA TRP A 886 4.41 -25.32 -14.61
C TRP A 886 3.39 -25.96 -13.68
N GLN A 887 2.27 -25.29 -13.40
CA GLN A 887 1.16 -25.89 -12.66
C GLN A 887 0.60 -27.10 -13.41
N ALA A 888 0.48 -27.05 -14.74
CA ALA A 888 0.03 -28.18 -15.55
C ALA A 888 0.99 -29.39 -15.44
N LEU A 889 2.31 -29.17 -15.54
CA LEU A 889 3.31 -30.23 -15.33
C LEU A 889 3.21 -30.82 -13.92
N ALA A 890 3.14 -29.98 -12.89
CA ALA A 890 3.04 -30.39 -11.50
C ALA A 890 1.77 -31.24 -11.25
N CYS A 891 0.65 -30.85 -11.87
CA CYS A 891 -0.60 -31.61 -11.81
C CYS A 891 -0.52 -32.93 -12.61
N CYS A 892 0.15 -32.96 -13.77
CA CYS A 892 0.43 -34.20 -14.51
C CYS A 892 1.21 -35.21 -13.64
N MET A 893 2.24 -34.75 -12.93
CA MET A 893 3.01 -35.58 -12.00
C MET A 893 2.14 -36.14 -10.87
N GLU A 894 1.23 -35.35 -10.31
CA GLU A 894 0.34 -35.83 -9.24
C GLU A 894 -0.68 -36.84 -9.75
N ILE A 895 -1.30 -36.58 -10.91
CA ILE A 895 -2.23 -37.53 -11.55
C ILE A 895 -1.51 -38.83 -11.92
N ALA A 896 -0.27 -38.77 -12.38
CA ALA A 896 0.53 -39.95 -12.70
C ALA A 896 0.81 -40.80 -11.44
N LYS A 897 1.19 -40.20 -10.31
CA LYS A 897 1.36 -40.91 -9.03
C LYS A 897 0.04 -41.54 -8.56
N ALA A 898 -1.03 -40.76 -8.53
CA ALA A 898 -2.34 -41.23 -8.09
C ALA A 898 -2.87 -42.39 -8.95
N SER A 899 -2.77 -42.27 -10.28
CA SER A 899 -3.25 -43.29 -11.24
C SER A 899 -2.41 -44.57 -11.25
N ARG A 900 -1.18 -44.52 -10.71
CA ARG A 900 -0.27 -45.68 -10.56
C ARG A 900 -0.30 -46.28 -9.16
N SER A 901 -1.00 -45.67 -8.22
CA SER A 901 -1.16 -46.21 -6.86
C SER A 901 -2.12 -47.42 -6.86
N PRO A 902 -1.99 -48.37 -5.90
CA PRO A 902 -2.85 -49.55 -5.84
C PRO A 902 -4.34 -49.21 -5.66
N ASP A 903 -4.64 -48.14 -4.92
CA ASP A 903 -5.97 -47.55 -4.81
C ASP A 903 -5.85 -46.02 -4.95
N PRO A 904 -6.26 -45.44 -6.10
CA PRO A 904 -6.26 -44.00 -6.31
C PRO A 904 -7.13 -43.21 -5.34
N ALA A 905 -8.13 -43.81 -4.67
CA ALA A 905 -8.93 -43.12 -3.66
C ALA A 905 -8.17 -42.98 -2.33
N ALA A 906 -7.34 -43.96 -1.96
CA ALA A 906 -6.48 -43.91 -0.77
C ALA A 906 -5.19 -43.08 -0.97
N TYR A 907 -4.81 -42.75 -2.21
CA TYR A 907 -3.62 -41.94 -2.49
C TYR A 907 -3.69 -40.57 -1.77
N VAL A 908 -2.68 -40.30 -0.93
CA VAL A 908 -2.55 -39.06 -0.17
C VAL A 908 -1.97 -37.96 -1.05
N SER A 909 -2.83 -37.05 -1.51
CA SER A 909 -2.45 -35.91 -2.34
C SER A 909 -2.10 -34.69 -1.49
N HIS A 910 -1.06 -33.98 -1.91
CA HIS A 910 -0.64 -32.69 -1.36
C HIS A 910 -0.95 -31.52 -2.31
N PHE A 911 -1.51 -31.81 -3.48
CA PHE A 911 -1.65 -30.85 -4.56
C PHE A 911 -2.90 -29.96 -4.35
N PRO A 912 -2.74 -28.62 -4.35
CA PRO A 912 -3.87 -27.69 -4.24
C PRO A 912 -4.72 -27.72 -5.51
N VAL A 913 -6.05 -27.80 -5.37
CA VAL A 913 -6.99 -27.65 -6.48
C VAL A 913 -7.67 -26.29 -6.38
N HIS A 914 -7.62 -25.54 -7.50
CA HIS A 914 -8.06 -24.15 -7.56
C HIS A 914 -9.47 -24.04 -8.14
N GLN A 915 -10.31 -23.18 -7.56
CA GLN A 915 -11.61 -22.76 -8.08
C GLN A 915 -11.65 -21.23 -8.16
N ASP A 916 -11.98 -20.67 -9.32
CA ASP A 916 -11.81 -19.24 -9.62
C ASP A 916 -13.13 -18.56 -10.01
N GLY A 917 -13.33 -17.33 -9.53
CA GLY A 917 -14.51 -16.53 -9.84
C GLY A 917 -14.47 -15.94 -11.25
N SER A 918 -15.33 -16.45 -12.16
CA SER A 918 -15.35 -16.13 -13.61
C SER A 918 -15.10 -14.65 -13.97
N CYS A 919 -15.73 -13.74 -13.24
CA CYS A 919 -15.40 -12.32 -13.18
C CYS A 919 -15.91 -11.75 -11.86
N ASN A 920 -15.20 -12.06 -10.77
CA ASN A 920 -15.63 -11.80 -9.39
C ASN A 920 -16.19 -10.36 -9.18
N GLY A 921 -15.51 -9.32 -9.69
CA GLY A 921 -16.01 -7.95 -9.59
C GLY A 921 -17.39 -7.70 -10.22
N LEU A 922 -17.71 -8.35 -11.35
CA LEU A 922 -19.05 -8.31 -11.93
C LEU A 922 -20.05 -9.19 -11.18
N GLN A 923 -19.61 -10.32 -10.59
CA GLN A 923 -20.46 -11.15 -9.72
C GLN A 923 -20.96 -10.32 -8.52
N HIS A 924 -20.10 -9.59 -7.83
CA HIS A 924 -20.53 -8.69 -6.76
C HIS A 924 -21.48 -7.58 -7.26
N TYR A 925 -21.21 -6.94 -8.40
CA TYR A 925 -22.13 -5.92 -8.92
C TYR A 925 -23.51 -6.48 -9.33
N ALA A 926 -23.56 -7.65 -9.99
CA ALA A 926 -24.80 -8.30 -10.38
C ALA A 926 -25.63 -8.74 -9.15
N ALA A 927 -24.96 -9.21 -8.09
CA ALA A 927 -25.61 -9.56 -6.83
C ALA A 927 -26.13 -8.32 -6.08
N LEU A 928 -25.34 -7.24 -5.97
CA LEU A 928 -25.77 -5.96 -5.36
C LEU A 928 -26.96 -5.33 -6.11
N GLY A 929 -26.91 -5.34 -7.44
CA GLY A 929 -27.95 -4.74 -8.29
C GLY A 929 -29.15 -5.66 -8.57
N ARG A 930 -29.10 -6.94 -8.15
CA ARG A 930 -30.04 -7.99 -8.55
C ARG A 930 -30.28 -8.03 -10.07
N ASP A 931 -29.21 -7.88 -10.83
CA ASP A 931 -29.21 -7.82 -12.30
C ASP A 931 -29.28 -9.22 -12.91
N LEU A 932 -30.43 -9.61 -13.50
CA LEU A 932 -30.63 -10.95 -14.04
C LEU A 932 -29.74 -11.25 -15.26
N ILE A 933 -29.60 -10.30 -16.18
CA ILE A 933 -28.78 -10.47 -17.39
C ILE A 933 -27.29 -10.50 -17.00
N GLY A 934 -26.91 -9.63 -16.06
CA GLY A 934 -25.60 -9.65 -15.46
C GLY A 934 -25.32 -11.00 -14.77
N ALA A 935 -26.23 -11.48 -13.93
CA ALA A 935 -26.12 -12.72 -13.18
C ALA A 935 -25.96 -13.98 -14.05
N ILE A 936 -26.68 -14.06 -15.18
CA ILE A 936 -26.47 -15.12 -16.17
C ILE A 936 -25.07 -15.01 -16.77
N SER A 937 -24.68 -13.81 -17.22
CA SER A 937 -23.40 -13.56 -17.91
C SER A 937 -22.16 -13.92 -17.09
N VAL A 938 -22.27 -13.97 -15.75
CA VAL A 938 -21.15 -14.23 -14.82
C VAL A 938 -21.39 -15.43 -13.89
N ASN A 939 -22.23 -16.37 -14.31
CA ASN A 939 -22.47 -17.66 -13.63
C ASN A 939 -23.02 -17.57 -12.20
N LEU A 940 -23.79 -16.52 -11.87
CA LEU A 940 -24.62 -16.51 -10.65
C LEU A 940 -25.93 -17.28 -10.83
N MET A 941 -26.46 -17.34 -12.05
CA MET A 941 -27.56 -18.24 -12.40
C MET A 941 -27.02 -19.63 -12.78
N PRO A 942 -27.70 -20.72 -12.36
CA PRO A 942 -27.31 -22.08 -12.74
C PRO A 942 -27.49 -22.27 -14.25
N CYS A 943 -26.46 -22.83 -14.89
CA CYS A 943 -26.40 -23.11 -16.31
C CYS A 943 -25.70 -24.46 -16.53
N ASN A 944 -26.07 -25.20 -17.57
CA ASN A 944 -25.44 -26.50 -17.89
C ASN A 944 -23.99 -26.35 -18.38
N VAL A 945 -23.67 -25.21 -18.99
CA VAL A 945 -22.34 -24.83 -19.50
C VAL A 945 -21.93 -23.46 -18.94
N PRO A 946 -20.62 -23.22 -18.74
CA PRO A 946 -20.12 -21.95 -18.21
C PRO A 946 -20.37 -20.79 -19.19
N GLN A 947 -20.96 -19.72 -18.68
CA GLN A 947 -21.13 -18.46 -19.38
C GLN A 947 -19.82 -17.66 -19.38
N ASP A 948 -19.52 -17.00 -20.50
CA ASP A 948 -18.26 -16.31 -20.74
C ASP A 948 -18.51 -14.86 -21.15
N VAL A 949 -18.71 -13.98 -20.16
CA VAL A 949 -18.92 -12.52 -20.36
C VAL A 949 -17.94 -11.90 -21.36
N TYR A 950 -16.69 -12.37 -21.39
CA TYR A 950 -15.67 -11.86 -22.31
C TYR A 950 -15.96 -12.22 -23.78
N SER A 951 -16.55 -13.39 -24.07
CA SER A 951 -17.03 -13.74 -25.41
C SER A 951 -18.28 -12.95 -25.77
N ALA A 952 -19.23 -12.79 -24.84
CA ALA A 952 -20.46 -12.03 -25.07
C ALA A 952 -20.15 -10.55 -25.40
N VAL A 953 -19.27 -9.90 -24.64
CA VAL A 953 -18.82 -8.53 -24.95
C VAL A 953 -18.03 -8.47 -26.26
N ALA A 954 -17.21 -9.48 -26.59
CA ALA A 954 -16.51 -9.51 -27.88
C ALA A 954 -17.50 -9.57 -29.06
N GLN A 955 -18.54 -10.40 -28.96
CA GLN A 955 -19.59 -10.50 -29.96
C GLN A 955 -20.38 -9.18 -30.11
N GLN A 956 -20.80 -8.57 -29.00
CA GLN A 956 -21.47 -7.26 -29.02
C GLN A 956 -20.62 -6.18 -29.70
N VAL A 957 -19.30 -6.19 -29.47
CA VAL A 957 -18.36 -5.24 -30.07
C VAL A 957 -18.13 -5.53 -31.56
N GLU A 958 -18.18 -6.79 -32.00
CA GLU A 958 -18.19 -7.17 -33.42
C GLU A 958 -19.49 -6.74 -34.12
N GLU A 959 -20.65 -6.82 -33.46
CA GLU A 959 -21.91 -6.31 -34.00
C GLU A 959 -21.90 -4.77 -34.17
N PHE A 960 -21.35 -4.04 -33.21
CA PHE A 960 -21.12 -2.60 -33.36
C PHE A 960 -20.12 -2.30 -34.49
N ARG A 961 -19.03 -3.07 -34.58
CA ARG A 961 -18.04 -2.95 -35.67
C ARG A 961 -18.70 -3.17 -37.04
N LYS A 962 -19.55 -4.19 -37.19
CA LYS A 962 -20.26 -4.46 -38.43
C LYS A 962 -21.17 -3.30 -38.84
N LYS A 963 -22.00 -2.79 -37.92
CA LYS A 963 -22.89 -1.64 -38.16
C LYS A 963 -22.12 -0.38 -38.54
N ASP A 964 -21.00 -0.08 -37.88
CA ASP A 964 -20.15 1.07 -38.20
C ASP A 964 -19.41 0.88 -39.55
N ALA A 965 -18.99 -0.34 -39.88
CA ALA A 965 -18.34 -0.67 -41.15
C ALA A 965 -19.29 -0.52 -42.35
N GLU A 966 -20.55 -0.94 -42.19
CA GLU A 966 -21.65 -0.71 -43.14
C GLU A 966 -21.96 0.79 -43.32
N GLN A 967 -21.76 1.61 -42.28
CA GLN A 967 -21.83 3.08 -42.34
C GLN A 967 -20.57 3.74 -42.90
N GLY A 968 -19.60 2.97 -43.43
CA GLY A 968 -18.39 3.50 -44.06
C GLY A 968 -17.27 3.93 -43.09
N VAL A 969 -17.32 3.53 -41.82
CA VAL A 969 -16.27 3.84 -40.84
C VAL A 969 -15.02 2.98 -41.14
N LYS A 970 -14.02 3.59 -41.79
CA LYS A 970 -12.77 2.92 -42.23
C LYS A 970 -12.13 2.03 -41.15
N ILE A 971 -12.00 2.52 -39.91
CA ILE A 971 -11.36 1.75 -38.84
C ILE A 971 -12.18 0.51 -38.43
N ALA A 972 -13.49 0.55 -38.56
CA ALA A 972 -14.37 -0.59 -38.31
C ALA A 972 -14.26 -1.65 -39.42
N GLN A 973 -13.95 -1.23 -40.67
CA GLN A 973 -13.66 -2.14 -41.77
C GLN A 973 -12.30 -2.85 -41.54
N VAL A 974 -11.25 -2.10 -41.20
CA VAL A 974 -9.92 -2.65 -40.87
C VAL A 974 -9.97 -3.67 -39.71
N LEU A 975 -10.85 -3.46 -38.73
CA LEU A 975 -10.99 -4.33 -37.55
C LEU A 975 -11.69 -5.67 -37.81
N GLN A 976 -12.15 -5.95 -39.03
CA GLN A 976 -12.84 -7.20 -39.36
C GLN A 976 -11.93 -8.42 -39.09
N GLY A 977 -12.41 -9.36 -38.29
CA GLY A 977 -11.67 -10.59 -37.91
C GLY A 977 -10.69 -10.43 -36.73
N PHE A 978 -10.36 -9.21 -36.32
CA PHE A 978 -9.41 -8.95 -35.22
C PHE A 978 -10.06 -8.85 -33.83
N ILE A 979 -11.40 -8.80 -33.75
CA ILE A 979 -12.13 -8.71 -32.48
C ILE A 979 -12.23 -10.11 -31.86
N SER A 980 -11.43 -10.34 -30.80
CA SER A 980 -11.40 -11.62 -30.09
C SER A 980 -11.53 -11.47 -28.57
N ARG A 981 -11.88 -12.57 -27.90
CA ARG A 981 -11.91 -12.66 -26.43
C ARG A 981 -10.60 -12.17 -25.79
N LYS A 982 -9.44 -12.52 -26.37
CA LYS A 982 -8.10 -12.13 -25.86
C LYS A 982 -7.90 -10.61 -25.87
N VAL A 983 -8.42 -9.93 -26.90
CA VAL A 983 -8.32 -8.47 -27.06
C VAL A 983 -9.17 -7.73 -26.02
N VAL A 984 -10.41 -8.19 -25.76
CA VAL A 984 -11.33 -7.50 -24.84
C VAL A 984 -11.21 -7.92 -23.37
N LYS A 985 -10.76 -9.15 -23.07
CA LYS A 985 -10.77 -9.74 -21.70
C LYS A 985 -10.22 -8.78 -20.64
N GLN A 986 -9.01 -8.26 -20.86
CA GLN A 986 -8.35 -7.43 -19.85
C GLN A 986 -9.11 -6.12 -19.59
N THR A 987 -9.70 -5.51 -20.61
CA THR A 987 -10.49 -4.29 -20.45
C THR A 987 -11.80 -4.57 -19.73
N VAL A 988 -12.56 -5.59 -20.12
CA VAL A 988 -13.80 -5.99 -19.42
C VAL A 988 -13.52 -6.28 -17.94
N MET A 989 -12.50 -7.11 -17.66
CA MET A 989 -12.08 -7.49 -16.32
C MET A 989 -11.66 -6.28 -15.45
N THR A 990 -11.05 -5.24 -16.04
CA THR A 990 -10.52 -4.11 -15.27
C THR A 990 -11.41 -2.86 -15.25
N VAL A 991 -12.44 -2.79 -16.10
CA VAL A 991 -13.44 -1.70 -16.08
C VAL A 991 -14.21 -1.69 -14.75
N VAL A 992 -14.62 -2.86 -14.23
CA VAL A 992 -15.22 -2.95 -12.88
C VAL A 992 -14.28 -2.49 -11.76
N TYR A 993 -12.97 -2.62 -11.97
CA TYR A 993 -11.92 -2.11 -11.07
C TYR A 993 -11.51 -0.65 -11.37
N GLY A 994 -12.35 0.10 -12.10
CA GLY A 994 -12.23 1.54 -12.31
C GLY A 994 -11.24 1.95 -13.40
N VAL A 995 -10.94 1.06 -14.36
CA VAL A 995 -10.15 1.45 -15.54
C VAL A 995 -10.93 2.45 -16.41
N THR A 996 -10.27 3.53 -16.80
CA THR A 996 -10.82 4.54 -17.71
C THR A 996 -10.60 4.15 -19.16
N ARG A 997 -11.31 4.80 -20.10
CA ARG A 997 -11.09 4.61 -21.55
C ARG A 997 -9.62 4.75 -21.96
N TYR A 998 -8.83 5.61 -21.31
CA TYR A 998 -7.39 5.72 -21.61
C TYR A 998 -6.61 4.46 -21.20
N GLY A 999 -6.89 3.91 -20.01
CA GLY A 999 -6.27 2.66 -19.54
C GLY A 999 -6.68 1.46 -20.39
N GLY A 1000 -7.98 1.34 -20.69
CA GLY A 1000 -8.51 0.29 -21.58
C GLY A 1000 -7.92 0.37 -22.99
N ARG A 1001 -7.74 1.58 -23.54
CA ARG A 1001 -7.08 1.80 -24.83
C ARG A 1001 -5.67 1.22 -24.83
N LEU A 1002 -4.86 1.47 -23.79
CA LEU A 1002 -3.50 0.95 -23.68
C LEU A 1002 -3.46 -0.58 -23.55
N GLN A 1003 -4.44 -1.19 -22.87
CA GLN A 1003 -4.56 -2.65 -22.77
C GLN A 1003 -4.89 -3.27 -24.14
N ILE A 1004 -5.87 -2.70 -24.85
CA ILE A 1004 -6.25 -3.16 -26.19
C ILE A 1004 -5.10 -2.94 -27.18
N GLU A 1005 -4.43 -1.78 -27.14
CA GLU A 1005 -3.24 -1.49 -27.97
C GLU A 1005 -2.13 -2.53 -27.74
N LYS A 1006 -1.88 -2.95 -26.49
CA LYS A 1006 -0.93 -4.02 -26.18
C LYS A 1006 -1.37 -5.35 -26.81
N ARG A 1007 -2.65 -5.71 -26.72
CA ARG A 1007 -3.19 -6.97 -27.26
C ARG A 1007 -3.24 -7.00 -28.79
N LEU A 1008 -3.45 -5.87 -29.45
CA LEU A 1008 -3.36 -5.77 -30.92
C LEU A 1008 -1.91 -5.87 -31.41
N LYS A 1009 -0.93 -5.35 -30.65
CA LYS A 1009 0.51 -5.53 -30.93
C LYS A 1009 1.04 -6.96 -30.74
N GLU A 1010 0.20 -7.89 -30.31
CA GLU A 1010 0.52 -9.33 -30.18
C GLU A 1010 -0.10 -10.15 -31.33
N ILE A 1011 -0.58 -9.49 -32.40
CA ILE A 1011 -1.18 -10.09 -33.59
C ILE A 1011 -0.33 -9.66 -34.78
N ASP A 1012 0.45 -10.57 -35.34
CA ASP A 1012 1.43 -10.27 -36.40
C ASP A 1012 0.75 -9.82 -37.71
N GLU A 1013 -0.50 -10.24 -37.95
CA GLU A 1013 -1.29 -9.86 -39.12
C GLU A 1013 -1.98 -8.48 -38.98
N PHE A 1014 -1.93 -7.83 -37.80
CA PHE A 1014 -2.64 -6.57 -37.57
C PHE A 1014 -1.82 -5.36 -38.08
N PRO A 1015 -2.36 -4.46 -38.93
CA PRO A 1015 -1.56 -3.38 -39.50
C PRO A 1015 -1.20 -2.31 -38.45
N GLU A 1016 0.11 -2.13 -38.20
CA GLU A 1016 0.60 -1.23 -37.14
C GLU A 1016 0.10 0.22 -37.28
N GLU A 1017 -0.08 0.71 -38.51
CA GLU A 1017 -0.53 2.08 -38.79
C GLU A 1017 -1.88 2.43 -38.15
N TYR A 1018 -2.76 1.44 -37.95
CA TYR A 1018 -4.08 1.64 -37.33
C TYR A 1018 -4.12 1.42 -35.82
N LEU A 1019 -3.03 0.99 -35.17
CA LEU A 1019 -3.03 0.58 -33.75
C LEU A 1019 -3.64 1.61 -32.79
N TRP A 1020 -3.36 2.90 -33.00
CA TRP A 1020 -3.89 3.96 -32.15
C TRP A 1020 -5.39 4.19 -32.38
N GLU A 1021 -5.83 4.24 -33.64
CA GLU A 1021 -7.23 4.44 -34.01
C GLU A 1021 -8.10 3.23 -33.63
N ALA A 1022 -7.60 2.01 -33.90
CA ALA A 1022 -8.25 0.75 -33.58
C ALA A 1022 -8.44 0.58 -32.08
N SER A 1023 -7.39 0.79 -31.28
CA SER A 1023 -7.50 0.72 -29.83
C SER A 1023 -8.44 1.78 -29.25
N HIS A 1024 -8.49 2.98 -29.84
CA HIS A 1024 -9.40 4.05 -29.44
C HIS A 1024 -10.87 3.75 -29.83
N TYR A 1025 -11.09 3.15 -31.00
CA TYR A 1025 -12.41 2.68 -31.43
C TYR A 1025 -12.91 1.53 -30.54
N LEU A 1026 -12.12 0.46 -30.39
CA LEU A 1026 -12.49 -0.72 -29.62
C LEU A 1026 -12.77 -0.39 -28.15
N VAL A 1027 -11.97 0.46 -27.49
CA VAL A 1027 -12.26 0.82 -26.09
C VAL A 1027 -13.58 1.58 -25.96
N LYS A 1028 -13.97 2.40 -26.95
CA LYS A 1028 -15.29 3.06 -26.95
C LYS A 1028 -16.40 2.02 -27.03
N GLN A 1029 -16.28 1.05 -27.93
CA GLN A 1029 -17.30 0.02 -28.12
C GLN A 1029 -17.37 -1.00 -26.97
N VAL A 1030 -16.25 -1.42 -26.39
CA VAL A 1030 -16.24 -2.26 -25.17
C VAL A 1030 -16.95 -1.58 -24.02
N PHE A 1031 -16.72 -0.28 -23.80
CA PHE A 1031 -17.44 0.48 -22.77
C PHE A 1031 -18.94 0.63 -23.08
N ASN A 1032 -19.33 0.71 -24.36
CA ASN A 1032 -20.75 0.73 -24.76
C ASN A 1032 -21.41 -0.63 -24.53
N GLY A 1033 -20.76 -1.74 -24.90
CA GLY A 1033 -21.28 -3.10 -24.70
C GLY A 1033 -21.48 -3.42 -23.22
N ILE A 1034 -20.50 -3.11 -22.36
CA ILE A 1034 -20.66 -3.25 -20.90
C ILE A 1034 -21.82 -2.38 -20.38
N LYS A 1035 -21.98 -1.15 -20.90
CA LYS A 1035 -23.05 -0.23 -20.49
C LYS A 1035 -24.45 -0.73 -20.85
N GLU A 1036 -24.59 -1.45 -21.96
CA GLU A 1036 -25.86 -2.05 -22.40
C GLU A 1036 -26.16 -3.36 -21.65
N MET A 1037 -25.14 -4.21 -21.43
CA MET A 1037 -25.30 -5.49 -20.74
C MET A 1037 -25.51 -5.40 -19.22
N PHE A 1038 -24.99 -4.34 -18.57
CA PHE A 1038 -24.92 -4.24 -17.10
C PHE A 1038 -25.46 -2.88 -16.60
N SER A 1039 -26.77 -2.65 -16.77
CA SER A 1039 -27.41 -1.38 -16.44
C SER A 1039 -27.39 -1.06 -14.93
N ALA A 1040 -27.78 -2.00 -14.08
CA ALA A 1040 -27.79 -1.83 -12.63
C ALA A 1040 -26.37 -1.64 -12.06
N THR A 1041 -25.40 -2.40 -12.59
CA THR A 1041 -23.96 -2.23 -12.27
C THR A 1041 -23.50 -0.80 -12.52
N ARG A 1042 -23.85 -0.23 -13.67
CA ARG A 1042 -23.49 1.14 -14.05
C ARG A 1042 -24.12 2.16 -13.10
N ASP A 1043 -25.37 1.96 -12.68
CA ASP A 1043 -26.07 2.92 -11.84
C ASP A 1043 -25.57 2.89 -10.38
N ILE A 1044 -25.16 1.72 -9.88
CA ILE A 1044 -24.37 1.58 -8.64
C ILE A 1044 -23.01 2.29 -8.77
N GLN A 1045 -22.26 2.06 -9.86
CA GLN A 1045 -20.98 2.73 -10.11
C GLN A 1045 -21.12 4.26 -10.16
N ASN A 1046 -22.17 4.77 -10.81
CA ASN A 1046 -22.48 6.19 -10.90
C ASN A 1046 -22.82 6.78 -9.52
N TRP A 1047 -23.67 6.08 -8.74
CA TRP A 1047 -24.05 6.48 -7.39
C TRP A 1047 -22.83 6.60 -6.47
N LEU A 1048 -22.02 5.53 -6.39
CA LEU A 1048 -20.76 5.53 -5.63
C LEU A 1048 -19.82 6.68 -6.09
N THR A 1049 -19.66 6.86 -7.41
CA THR A 1049 -18.76 7.90 -7.96
C THR A 1049 -19.20 9.33 -7.62
N GLU A 1050 -20.49 9.68 -7.76
CA GLU A 1050 -20.96 11.02 -7.44
C GLU A 1050 -20.98 11.27 -5.91
N SER A 1051 -21.36 10.26 -5.10
CA SER A 1051 -21.26 10.31 -3.63
C SER A 1051 -19.83 10.61 -3.18
N ALA A 1052 -18.84 9.83 -3.65
CA ALA A 1052 -17.42 10.04 -3.34
C ALA A 1052 -16.88 11.41 -3.81
N LYS A 1053 -17.35 11.91 -4.95
CA LYS A 1053 -17.02 13.25 -5.46
C LYS A 1053 -17.57 14.34 -4.53
N LEU A 1054 -18.81 14.25 -4.08
CA LEU A 1054 -19.43 15.23 -3.18
C LEU A 1054 -18.79 15.19 -1.78
N ILE A 1055 -18.50 14.01 -1.25
CA ILE A 1055 -17.72 13.82 0.00
C ILE A 1055 -16.35 14.51 -0.12
N ALA A 1056 -15.59 14.21 -1.18
CA ALA A 1056 -14.27 14.80 -1.40
C ALA A 1056 -14.31 16.32 -1.67
N GLN A 1057 -15.42 16.85 -2.20
CA GLN A 1057 -15.65 18.29 -2.33
C GLN A 1057 -15.94 18.98 -0.98
N SER A 1058 -16.48 18.26 0.01
CA SER A 1058 -16.59 18.75 1.39
C SER A 1058 -15.24 18.87 2.12
N GLY A 1059 -14.15 18.35 1.53
CA GLY A 1059 -12.81 18.34 2.12
C GLY A 1059 -12.51 17.11 2.99
N ARG A 1060 -13.42 16.13 3.06
CA ARG A 1060 -13.22 14.84 3.76
C ARG A 1060 -12.93 13.70 2.78
N THR A 1061 -12.27 12.67 3.28
CA THR A 1061 -12.02 11.41 2.55
C THR A 1061 -13.22 10.49 2.61
N VAL A 1062 -13.33 9.57 1.65
CA VAL A 1062 -14.35 8.52 1.65
C VAL A 1062 -13.93 7.41 2.61
N GLU A 1063 -14.87 7.05 3.48
CA GLU A 1063 -14.77 6.09 4.58
C GLU A 1063 -16.01 5.18 4.54
N TRP A 1064 -15.84 3.92 4.90
CA TRP A 1064 -16.93 2.96 5.09
C TRP A 1064 -16.47 1.83 6.02
N VAL A 1065 -17.41 0.98 6.44
CA VAL A 1065 -17.14 -0.24 7.20
C VAL A 1065 -17.59 -1.43 6.34
N THR A 1066 -16.85 -2.54 6.34
CA THR A 1066 -17.30 -3.77 5.64
C THR A 1066 -18.37 -4.51 6.45
N PRO A 1067 -19.14 -5.43 5.85
CA PRO A 1067 -20.09 -6.28 6.61
C PRO A 1067 -19.46 -7.15 7.72
N LEU A 1068 -18.13 -7.31 7.72
CA LEU A 1068 -17.37 -7.95 8.79
C LEU A 1068 -16.89 -6.99 9.90
N GLY A 1069 -17.19 -5.70 9.82
CA GLY A 1069 -16.81 -4.71 10.84
C GLY A 1069 -15.48 -3.99 10.59
N LEU A 1070 -14.82 -4.22 9.45
CA LEU A 1070 -13.52 -3.60 9.13
C LEU A 1070 -13.69 -2.14 8.68
N PRO A 1071 -13.11 -1.13 9.38
CA PRO A 1071 -13.12 0.24 8.93
C PRO A 1071 -12.11 0.48 7.79
N ILE A 1072 -12.54 1.17 6.73
CA ILE A 1072 -11.74 1.50 5.56
C ILE A 1072 -11.81 3.01 5.29
N VAL A 1073 -10.67 3.63 4.96
CA VAL A 1073 -10.57 5.01 4.45
C VAL A 1073 -9.77 5.05 3.15
N GLN A 1074 -10.08 5.98 2.24
CA GLN A 1074 -9.28 6.19 1.03
C GLN A 1074 -8.09 7.14 1.27
N PRO A 1075 -6.82 6.68 1.15
CA PRO A 1075 -5.62 7.48 1.43
C PRO A 1075 -5.30 8.57 0.39
N TYR A 1076 -6.24 8.92 -0.50
CA TYR A 1076 -5.94 9.75 -1.66
C TYR A 1076 -6.01 11.24 -1.35
N TYR A 1077 -4.85 11.82 -1.02
CA TYR A 1077 -4.64 13.23 -0.76
C TYR A 1077 -3.85 13.92 -1.88
N ARG A 1078 -4.04 15.24 -2.02
CA ARG A 1078 -3.17 16.08 -2.85
C ARG A 1078 -1.79 16.19 -2.20
N SER A 1079 -0.77 15.65 -2.85
CA SER A 1079 0.59 15.60 -2.31
C SER A 1079 1.17 17.00 -2.08
N SER A 1080 1.63 17.28 -0.86
CA SER A 1080 2.53 18.39 -0.57
C SER A 1080 3.94 17.86 -0.31
N SER A 1081 4.92 18.30 -1.09
CA SER A 1081 6.34 18.02 -0.83
C SER A 1081 6.94 19.02 0.15
N THR A 1082 7.69 18.53 1.14
CA THR A 1082 8.57 19.35 1.97
C THR A 1082 10.01 19.09 1.55
N VAL A 1083 10.81 20.16 1.44
CA VAL A 1083 12.24 20.02 1.16
C VAL A 1083 12.97 19.75 2.47
N LEU A 1084 13.59 18.58 2.58
CA LEU A 1084 14.56 18.26 3.61
C LEU A 1084 15.94 18.74 3.17
N ASN A 1085 16.54 19.64 3.97
CA ASN A 1085 17.92 20.05 3.80
C ASN A 1085 18.82 18.97 4.42
N CYS A 1086 19.49 18.18 3.57
CA CYS A 1086 20.57 17.26 3.95
C CYS A 1086 21.90 17.79 3.38
N SER A 1087 23.05 17.30 3.85
CA SER A 1087 24.33 17.89 3.43
C SER A 1087 24.70 17.53 1.98
N MET A 1088 24.30 16.33 1.51
CA MET A 1088 24.50 15.90 0.12
C MET A 1088 23.51 16.52 -0.86
N GLN A 1089 22.25 16.69 -0.44
CA GLN A 1089 21.17 17.12 -1.33
C GLN A 1089 19.98 17.71 -0.56
N HIS A 1090 19.34 18.73 -1.15
CA HIS A 1090 17.98 19.13 -0.78
C HIS A 1090 16.96 18.14 -1.33
N LEU A 1091 16.43 17.27 -0.48
CA LEU A 1091 15.48 16.21 -0.86
C LEU A 1091 14.03 16.71 -0.82
N SER A 1092 13.34 16.69 -1.96
CA SER A 1092 11.89 16.88 -2.01
C SER A 1092 11.19 15.60 -1.54
N VAL A 1093 10.73 15.59 -0.30
CA VAL A 1093 10.06 14.43 0.30
C VAL A 1093 8.55 14.69 0.36
N LYS A 1094 7.74 13.73 -0.09
CA LYS A 1094 6.29 13.81 0.04
C LYS A 1094 5.93 13.71 1.52
N ASN A 1095 5.34 14.76 2.07
CA ASN A 1095 4.71 14.68 3.38
C ASN A 1095 3.29 14.13 3.20
N PHE A 1096 2.87 13.26 4.11
CA PHE A 1096 1.50 12.79 4.22
C PHE A 1096 0.90 13.45 5.47
N ASN A 1097 0.45 14.69 5.31
CA ASN A 1097 -0.16 15.44 6.41
C ASN A 1097 -1.67 15.17 6.41
N SER A 1098 -2.25 14.87 7.57
CA SER A 1098 -3.70 14.67 7.77
C SER A 1098 -4.58 15.84 7.30
N ASN A 1099 -3.99 17.05 7.19
CA ASN A 1099 -4.69 18.27 6.81
C ASN A 1099 -4.58 18.57 5.29
N GLN A 1100 -4.07 17.62 4.49
CA GLN A 1100 -4.10 17.73 3.03
C GLN A 1100 -5.54 17.68 2.53
N LYS A 1101 -5.85 18.46 1.49
CA LYS A 1101 -7.15 18.32 0.82
C LYS A 1101 -7.21 16.97 0.08
N PRO A 1102 -8.34 16.26 0.13
CA PRO A 1102 -8.55 15.06 -0.66
C PRO A 1102 -8.31 15.30 -2.15
N ASP A 1103 -7.74 14.31 -2.82
CA ASP A 1103 -7.66 14.26 -4.28
C ASP A 1103 -9.02 13.82 -4.82
N THR A 1104 -9.90 14.78 -5.08
CA THR A 1104 -11.28 14.57 -5.56
C THR A 1104 -11.35 13.66 -6.81
N VAL A 1105 -10.31 13.66 -7.66
CA VAL A 1105 -10.29 12.82 -8.87
C VAL A 1105 -9.98 11.37 -8.51
N LYS A 1106 -8.98 11.13 -7.64
CA LYS A 1106 -8.68 9.78 -7.16
C LYS A 1106 -9.78 9.22 -6.28
N GLN A 1107 -10.29 9.99 -5.32
CA GLN A 1107 -11.35 9.56 -4.39
C GLN A 1107 -12.57 9.01 -5.18
N LYS A 1108 -13.14 9.84 -6.07
CA LYS A 1108 -14.33 9.44 -6.84
C LYS A 1108 -14.08 8.26 -7.78
N ASN A 1109 -12.94 8.22 -8.48
CA ASN A 1109 -12.66 7.19 -9.48
C ASN A 1109 -12.27 5.84 -8.84
N ALA A 1110 -11.72 5.87 -7.62
CA ALA A 1110 -11.27 4.68 -6.91
C ALA A 1110 -12.25 4.17 -5.86
N PHE A 1111 -13.34 4.89 -5.54
CA PHE A 1111 -14.30 4.41 -4.54
C PHE A 1111 -15.09 3.17 -5.01
N PRO A 1112 -15.78 3.16 -6.17
CA PRO A 1112 -16.45 1.95 -6.66
C PRO A 1112 -15.56 0.70 -6.67
N PRO A 1113 -14.33 0.72 -7.20
CA PRO A 1113 -13.50 -0.48 -7.23
C PRO A 1113 -12.93 -0.86 -5.86
N ASN A 1114 -12.60 0.10 -4.99
CA ASN A 1114 -12.14 -0.22 -3.64
C ASN A 1114 -13.26 -0.84 -2.79
N PHE A 1115 -14.50 -0.38 -2.98
CA PHE A 1115 -15.67 -0.94 -2.32
C PHE A 1115 -15.90 -2.41 -2.74
N ILE A 1116 -15.90 -2.69 -4.04
CA ILE A 1116 -16.03 -4.07 -4.54
C ILE A 1116 -14.88 -4.98 -4.06
N HIS A 1117 -13.63 -4.50 -4.05
CA HIS A 1117 -12.52 -5.27 -3.47
C HIS A 1117 -12.69 -5.57 -1.98
N SER A 1118 -13.40 -4.72 -1.23
CA SER A 1118 -13.69 -5.00 0.19
C SER A 1118 -14.81 -6.03 0.38
N LEU A 1119 -15.72 -6.18 -0.60
CA LEU A 1119 -16.73 -7.24 -0.63
C LEU A 1119 -16.15 -8.58 -1.09
N ASP A 1120 -15.28 -8.59 -2.11
CA ASP A 1120 -14.43 -9.72 -2.55
C ASP A 1120 -13.65 -10.28 -1.35
N SER A 1121 -12.93 -9.40 -0.64
CA SER A 1121 -12.20 -9.76 0.58
C SER A 1121 -13.11 -10.28 1.69
N THR A 1122 -14.32 -9.71 1.86
CA THR A 1122 -15.28 -10.16 2.87
C THR A 1122 -15.81 -11.55 2.56
N HIS A 1123 -16.17 -11.83 1.30
CA HIS A 1123 -16.62 -13.15 0.85
C HIS A 1123 -15.53 -14.21 1.02
N MET A 1124 -14.27 -13.87 0.70
CA MET A 1124 -13.13 -14.75 0.93
C MET A 1124 -12.93 -15.06 2.41
N MET A 1125 -12.97 -14.04 3.29
CA MET A 1125 -12.81 -14.23 4.74
C MET A 1125 -13.95 -15.07 5.35
N LEU A 1126 -15.20 -14.86 4.94
CA LEU A 1126 -16.33 -15.70 5.36
C LEU A 1126 -16.14 -17.16 4.90
N THR A 1127 -15.76 -17.35 3.64
CA THR A 1127 -15.52 -18.69 3.07
C THR A 1127 -14.39 -19.40 3.82
N ALA A 1128 -13.30 -18.70 4.12
CA ALA A 1128 -12.20 -19.21 4.93
C ALA A 1128 -12.70 -19.71 6.29
N LEU A 1129 -13.33 -18.84 7.09
CA LEU A 1129 -13.80 -19.18 8.44
C LEU A 1129 -14.75 -20.39 8.44
N HIS A 1130 -15.70 -20.44 7.51
CA HIS A 1130 -16.61 -21.59 7.41
C HIS A 1130 -15.92 -22.87 6.92
N CYS A 1131 -14.88 -22.78 6.07
CA CYS A 1131 -14.01 -23.90 5.72
C CYS A 1131 -13.22 -24.42 6.95
N LEU A 1132 -12.68 -23.53 7.79
CA LEU A 1132 -11.98 -23.91 9.04
C LEU A 1132 -12.91 -24.69 9.98
N ARG A 1133 -14.15 -24.23 10.11
CA ARG A 1133 -15.19 -24.87 10.93
C ARG A 1133 -15.57 -26.28 10.45
N GLN A 1134 -15.32 -26.59 9.17
CA GLN A 1134 -15.52 -27.91 8.56
C GLN A 1134 -14.20 -28.71 8.42
N GLY A 1135 -13.10 -28.22 8.99
CA GLY A 1135 -11.82 -28.92 8.96
C GLY A 1135 -11.06 -28.86 7.63
N LEU A 1136 -11.38 -27.93 6.74
CA LEU A 1136 -10.73 -27.77 5.43
C LEU A 1136 -9.47 -26.90 5.51
N THR A 1137 -8.40 -27.35 4.86
CA THR A 1137 -7.30 -26.47 4.46
C THR A 1137 -7.82 -25.53 3.36
N PHE A 1138 -7.68 -24.22 3.58
CA PHE A 1138 -8.14 -23.18 2.66
C PHE A 1138 -7.07 -22.10 2.53
N VAL A 1139 -6.72 -21.75 1.30
CA VAL A 1139 -5.95 -20.53 0.99
C VAL A 1139 -6.55 -19.84 -0.22
N SER A 1140 -6.26 -18.54 -0.36
CA SER A 1140 -6.76 -17.73 -1.46
C SER A 1140 -5.64 -17.00 -2.19
N VAL A 1141 -5.74 -16.94 -3.51
CA VAL A 1141 -5.13 -15.89 -4.35
C VAL A 1141 -6.26 -14.92 -4.72
N HIS A 1142 -6.68 -14.12 -3.74
CA HIS A 1142 -7.83 -13.24 -3.82
C HIS A 1142 -9.13 -13.97 -4.20
N ASP A 1143 -9.60 -13.81 -5.45
CA ASP A 1143 -10.83 -14.38 -6.02
C ASP A 1143 -10.68 -15.84 -6.51
N CYS A 1144 -9.48 -16.43 -6.35
CA CYS A 1144 -9.21 -17.84 -6.60
C CYS A 1144 -8.97 -18.59 -5.27
N TYR A 1145 -9.81 -19.58 -4.98
CA TYR A 1145 -9.84 -20.34 -3.71
C TYR A 1145 -9.26 -21.75 -3.89
N TRP A 1146 -8.38 -22.17 -2.99
CA TRP A 1146 -7.64 -23.43 -3.10
C TRP A 1146 -7.87 -24.33 -1.88
N THR A 1147 -8.05 -25.63 -2.12
CA THR A 1147 -8.19 -26.68 -1.10
C THR A 1147 -7.68 -28.02 -1.66
N HIS A 1148 -7.64 -29.09 -0.85
CA HIS A 1148 -7.30 -30.43 -1.36
C HIS A 1148 -8.38 -30.96 -2.32
N ALA A 1149 -8.00 -31.81 -3.27
CA ALA A 1149 -8.92 -32.37 -4.26
C ALA A 1149 -10.15 -33.10 -3.66
N LEU A 1150 -10.01 -33.67 -2.45
CA LEU A 1150 -11.08 -34.29 -1.67
C LEU A 1150 -12.20 -33.31 -1.28
N THR A 1151 -11.86 -32.05 -1.00
CA THR A 1151 -12.70 -31.07 -0.31
C THR A 1151 -13.25 -29.97 -1.23
N VAL A 1152 -13.01 -30.07 -2.54
CA VAL A 1152 -13.45 -29.08 -3.54
C VAL A 1152 -14.96 -28.89 -3.56
N ASP A 1153 -15.74 -29.98 -3.53
CA ASP A 1153 -17.21 -29.89 -3.52
C ASP A 1153 -17.72 -29.14 -2.27
N ILE A 1154 -17.16 -29.44 -1.09
CA ILE A 1154 -17.51 -28.81 0.20
C ILE A 1154 -17.11 -27.32 0.19
N MET A 1155 -15.90 -26.99 -0.28
CA MET A 1155 -15.45 -25.60 -0.41
C MET A 1155 -16.35 -24.80 -1.37
N ASN A 1156 -16.78 -25.40 -2.47
CA ASN A 1156 -17.69 -24.77 -3.43
C ASN A 1156 -19.09 -24.55 -2.84
N GLU A 1157 -19.60 -25.49 -2.05
CA GLU A 1157 -20.86 -25.31 -1.31
C GLU A 1157 -20.76 -24.14 -0.33
N ILE A 1158 -19.72 -24.12 0.51
CA ILE A 1158 -19.46 -23.03 1.47
C ILE A 1158 -19.29 -21.69 0.73
N CYS A 1159 -18.53 -21.65 -0.35
CA CYS A 1159 -18.32 -20.46 -1.16
C CYS A 1159 -19.65 -19.86 -1.66
N ARG A 1160 -20.57 -20.69 -2.18
CA ARG A 1160 -21.91 -20.26 -2.59
C ARG A 1160 -22.74 -19.78 -1.39
N GLN A 1161 -22.77 -20.55 -0.30
CA GLN A 1161 -23.49 -20.19 0.94
C GLN A 1161 -23.06 -18.82 1.47
N GLN A 1162 -21.75 -18.57 1.56
CA GLN A 1162 -21.21 -17.32 2.09
C GLN A 1162 -21.41 -16.13 1.14
N PHE A 1163 -21.41 -16.35 -0.18
CA PHE A 1163 -21.80 -15.31 -1.14
C PHE A 1163 -23.27 -14.94 -1.01
N VAL A 1164 -24.15 -15.94 -0.86
CA VAL A 1164 -25.59 -15.74 -0.68
C VAL A 1164 -25.88 -15.05 0.67
N ALA A 1165 -25.22 -15.47 1.75
CA ALA A 1165 -25.35 -14.82 3.06
C ALA A 1165 -24.92 -13.35 3.00
N LEU A 1166 -23.71 -13.07 2.48
CA LEU A 1166 -23.17 -11.72 2.33
C LEU A 1166 -24.12 -10.81 1.54
N HIS A 1167 -24.55 -11.22 0.35
CA HIS A 1167 -25.43 -10.40 -0.51
C HIS A 1167 -26.91 -10.47 -0.13
N SER A 1168 -27.29 -11.18 0.94
CA SER A 1168 -28.62 -11.08 1.54
C SER A 1168 -28.74 -9.89 2.51
N GLU A 1169 -27.61 -9.41 3.05
CA GLU A 1169 -27.54 -8.16 3.81
C GLU A 1169 -27.82 -6.93 2.94
N LYS A 1170 -28.26 -5.84 3.57
CA LYS A 1170 -28.68 -4.61 2.87
C LYS A 1170 -27.50 -3.68 2.56
N ILE A 1171 -26.43 -4.25 2.01
CA ILE A 1171 -25.10 -3.64 1.85
C ILE A 1171 -25.12 -2.18 1.34
N LEU A 1172 -25.95 -1.85 0.33
CA LEU A 1172 -26.00 -0.49 -0.22
C LEU A 1172 -26.80 0.48 0.65
N GLN A 1173 -27.81 0.00 1.37
CA GLN A 1173 -28.58 0.78 2.33
C GLN A 1173 -27.74 1.04 3.59
N ASP A 1174 -27.09 0.01 4.14
CA ASP A 1174 -26.23 0.13 5.33
C ASP A 1174 -25.06 1.11 5.05
N LEU A 1175 -24.47 1.04 3.85
CA LEU A 1175 -23.48 2.00 3.38
C LEU A 1175 -24.04 3.43 3.28
N SER A 1176 -25.26 3.60 2.75
CA SER A 1176 -25.93 4.90 2.66
C SER A 1176 -26.21 5.48 4.05
N GLU A 1177 -26.73 4.68 4.98
CA GLU A 1177 -27.02 5.08 6.36
C GLU A 1177 -25.75 5.50 7.09
N PHE A 1178 -24.68 4.68 7.02
CA PHE A 1178 -23.35 5.04 7.53
C PHE A 1178 -22.83 6.36 6.95
N MET A 1179 -22.97 6.56 5.64
CA MET A 1179 -22.52 7.79 4.99
C MET A 1179 -23.38 9.00 5.38
N LEU A 1180 -24.69 8.84 5.57
CA LEU A 1180 -25.55 9.91 6.05
C LEU A 1180 -25.20 10.31 7.49
N GLU A 1181 -24.93 9.34 8.37
CA GLU A 1181 -24.48 9.62 9.73
C GLU A 1181 -23.11 10.32 9.73
N ASN A 1182 -22.08 9.73 9.11
CA ASN A 1182 -20.71 10.27 9.12
C ASN A 1182 -20.61 11.62 8.39
N TYR A 1183 -21.30 11.78 7.24
CA TYR A 1183 -21.14 12.97 6.40
C TYR A 1183 -22.22 14.05 6.56
N CYS A 1184 -23.43 13.74 7.01
CA CYS A 1184 -24.55 14.69 7.06
C CYS A 1184 -25.02 15.10 8.47
N SER A 1185 -24.47 14.52 9.55
CA SER A 1185 -24.85 14.82 10.94
C SER A 1185 -24.92 16.32 11.30
N PRO A 1186 -25.98 16.78 12.01
CA PRO A 1186 -26.20 18.19 12.30
C PRO A 1186 -25.36 18.68 13.48
N GLY A 1187 -24.19 19.26 13.21
CA GLY A 1187 -23.31 19.79 14.27
C GLY A 1187 -22.36 20.93 13.93
N ARG A 1188 -22.32 21.43 12.68
CA ARG A 1188 -21.48 22.59 12.31
C ARG A 1188 -22.22 23.55 11.37
N GLU A 1189 -21.96 24.83 11.56
CA GLU A 1189 -22.74 25.94 10.98
C GLU A 1189 -22.53 26.08 9.46
N THR A 1190 -23.47 25.56 8.68
CA THR A 1190 -24.28 26.31 7.69
C THR A 1190 -24.96 25.31 6.75
N ARG A 1191 -26.26 25.50 6.47
CA ARG A 1191 -27.01 24.73 5.45
C ARG A 1191 -26.55 25.11 4.03
N ALA A 1192 -25.32 24.74 3.70
CA ALA A 1192 -24.76 24.97 2.38
C ALA A 1192 -25.43 24.05 1.36
N LEU A 1193 -25.67 24.57 0.15
CA LEU A 1193 -26.35 23.85 -0.95
C LEU A 1193 -25.72 22.47 -1.25
N TRP A 1194 -24.41 22.34 -1.06
CA TRP A 1194 -23.68 21.08 -1.25
C TRP A 1194 -24.05 20.00 -0.23
N GLN A 1195 -24.38 20.34 1.02
CA GLN A 1195 -24.74 19.36 2.05
C GLN A 1195 -26.13 18.78 1.78
N LYS A 1196 -27.07 19.63 1.32
CA LYS A 1196 -28.38 19.17 0.83
C LYS A 1196 -28.21 18.23 -0.37
N LYS A 1197 -27.40 18.63 -1.37
CA LYS A 1197 -27.12 17.77 -2.54
C LYS A 1197 -26.44 16.45 -2.15
N LEU A 1198 -25.53 16.45 -1.18
CA LEU A 1198 -24.90 15.24 -0.68
C LEU A 1198 -25.91 14.32 0.00
N MET A 1199 -26.76 14.86 0.87
CA MET A 1199 -27.84 14.11 1.52
C MET A 1199 -28.80 13.49 0.48
N GLU A 1200 -29.26 14.27 -0.51
CA GLU A 1200 -30.09 13.78 -1.62
C GLU A 1200 -29.41 12.66 -2.41
N GLN A 1201 -28.12 12.80 -2.74
CA GLN A 1201 -27.34 11.80 -3.47
C GLN A 1201 -27.10 10.52 -2.66
N LEU A 1202 -26.84 10.63 -1.35
CA LEU A 1202 -26.66 9.46 -0.50
C LEU A 1202 -27.99 8.70 -0.33
N SER A 1203 -29.08 9.41 -0.06
CA SER A 1203 -30.42 8.81 0.08
C SER A 1203 -30.96 8.17 -1.20
N SER A 1204 -30.49 8.56 -2.39
CA SER A 1204 -30.90 7.98 -3.67
C SER A 1204 -30.18 6.66 -4.00
N VAL A 1205 -30.30 5.67 -3.11
CA VAL A 1205 -29.74 4.32 -3.32
C VAL A 1205 -30.38 3.68 -4.57
N PRO A 1206 -29.59 3.11 -5.50
CA PRO A 1206 -30.12 2.46 -6.70
C PRO A 1206 -31.12 1.34 -6.38
N GLN A 1207 -32.18 1.24 -7.18
CA GLN A 1207 -33.15 0.15 -7.06
C GLN A 1207 -32.54 -1.18 -7.51
N THR A 1208 -32.91 -2.25 -6.83
CA THR A 1208 -32.55 -3.63 -7.17
C THR A 1208 -33.49 -4.19 -8.24
N GLY A 1209 -32.95 -4.97 -9.18
CA GLY A 1209 -33.71 -5.79 -10.13
C GLY A 1209 -34.28 -7.09 -9.54
N GLU A 1210 -34.61 -8.03 -10.43
CA GLU A 1210 -35.42 -9.22 -10.15
C GLU A 1210 -34.62 -10.52 -9.92
N PHE A 1211 -33.29 -10.50 -9.98
CA PHE A 1211 -32.48 -11.71 -9.78
C PHE A 1211 -32.66 -12.31 -8.38
N ASN A 1212 -33.16 -13.54 -8.30
CA ASN A 1212 -33.21 -14.29 -7.04
C ASN A 1212 -31.83 -14.85 -6.66
N LEU A 1213 -31.20 -14.25 -5.65
CA LEU A 1213 -29.88 -14.61 -5.15
C LEU A 1213 -29.74 -16.09 -4.74
N GLN A 1214 -30.82 -16.75 -4.29
CA GLN A 1214 -30.75 -18.14 -3.86
C GLN A 1214 -30.33 -19.10 -5.00
N ARG A 1215 -30.52 -18.69 -6.26
CA ARG A 1215 -30.05 -19.44 -7.45
C ARG A 1215 -28.54 -19.67 -7.50
N VAL A 1216 -27.73 -18.86 -6.79
CA VAL A 1216 -26.28 -19.05 -6.71
C VAL A 1216 -25.92 -20.40 -6.08
N MET A 1217 -26.74 -20.92 -5.16
CA MET A 1217 -26.54 -22.21 -4.49
C MET A 1217 -26.44 -23.38 -5.49
N ASP A 1218 -27.24 -23.34 -6.55
CA ASP A 1218 -27.29 -24.37 -7.59
C ASP A 1218 -26.24 -24.15 -8.70
N SER A 1219 -25.52 -23.02 -8.69
CA SER A 1219 -24.66 -22.62 -9.82
C SER A 1219 -23.29 -23.31 -9.80
N THR A 1220 -23.17 -24.37 -10.60
CA THR A 1220 -21.92 -25.12 -10.79
C THR A 1220 -20.73 -24.23 -11.16
N TYR A 1221 -20.92 -23.27 -12.07
CA TYR A 1221 -19.84 -22.47 -12.67
C TYR A 1221 -19.61 -21.10 -12.01
N PHE A 1222 -20.22 -20.84 -10.85
CA PHE A 1222 -20.00 -19.63 -10.07
C PHE A 1222 -18.50 -19.43 -9.76
N PHE A 1223 -17.89 -20.48 -9.19
CA PHE A 1223 -16.46 -20.70 -9.04
C PHE A 1223 -16.18 -22.11 -9.62
N SER A 1224 -15.24 -22.26 -10.57
CA SER A 1224 -15.01 -23.54 -11.27
C SER A 1224 -13.67 -23.68 -11.97
#